data_AF-A0A8H3ARA3-F1
#
_entry.id   AF-A0A8H3ARA3-F1
#
_cell.length_a   1.000
_cell.length_b   1.000
_cell.length_c   1.000
_cell.angle_alpha   90.00
_cell.angle_beta   90.00
_cell.angle_gamma   90.00
#
_symmetry.space_group_name_H-M   'P 1'
#
loop_
_entity.id
_entity.type
_entity.pdbx_description
1 polymer ?
#
loop_
_entity_poly.entity_id
_entity_poly.type
_entity_poly.pdbx_seq_one_letter_code
_entity_poly.pdbx_strand_id
1 'polypeptide(L)'
;MDPISATPRTGQNHLPAFKDLPLKPEYPPHAAWGVWGEKDELGTVNNITSETIIAASKEVVLGLSIPLNWAMDQPKYPFYDRKGFHQENIAKTPRIINDDIIHFNTQCSSQWDSLRHFGYQAEKVFYNGLKQESLLSNPSIATNGIHNWANTGIVGRGVLLDFYAYAQRQNLDYDSFTQYGVTLDQLKAVQAEQGVEFRDGDILLIRFGFIAQYNALSDERKREVAKVPHTWAGMEQSKDFLEWFWDNRFAALAGDTPAFETNPPRADFMLHPFILSGFGCPLGEMFDLERLAKECATAQRWSFFFTSAPLNIPGGVASPPNAIAILLSSGGVFLFPLYVPWLKQHYSPTQSELSTIILAGMMGQYAFAVFWGAVIDSIGPHACSLAASVLFLFSWSTFAYLIANSLGSPSVLAALFFTAGVGRVASYFSSIFASRSKKKSGLATSVPLALSGLSPLVLSYVAGSTLFQTPGGVFDVPKFVFWMGVTCTVIHVIGAIGLKHVDDLANEEGEQARLLGLTDDEHLIEAQREAMKAGCTVIQKVEPDGAVMTLFKDFGFWGYIAIGVVITGTAETVIANMGTIVMEFPGHAEGVAASQVRFISIAGTLAKLCTGPLADWICPPVEEGPTLVCWCGPVRPDPKKGMNRMLIPAVCLTLLASVYAYTAVYITSADQLWILSVGTGLAYGASWAILPSITSVIWGARNLGRNFGILSYAPLAGTPIFTYVYAWTSEQGGDWRMMFLISVASVAAALLWCGMLWRRWSGLL
;
A
#
# COMPACT_ATOMS: atom_id res chain seq x y z
N MET A 1 2.00 -35.77 12.69
CA MET A 1 3.09 -34.97 13.28
C MET A 1 2.56 -33.55 13.34
N ASP A 2 2.15 -33.10 14.52
CA ASP A 2 1.42 -31.85 14.67
C ASP A 2 2.35 -30.63 14.62
N PRO A 3 2.12 -29.65 13.72
CA PRO A 3 2.91 -28.44 13.63
C PRO A 3 2.30 -27.27 14.42
N ILE A 4 1.66 -27.54 15.57
CA ILE A 4 1.41 -26.54 16.63
C ILE A 4 1.75 -27.20 17.97
N SER A 5 3.03 -27.10 18.35
CA SER A 5 3.52 -27.36 19.71
C SER A 5 4.47 -26.25 20.11
N ALA A 6 3.97 -25.01 20.06
CA ALA A 6 4.63 -23.88 20.67
C ALA A 6 4.49 -24.01 22.19
N THR A 7 5.37 -24.78 22.82
CA THR A 7 5.58 -24.70 24.26
C THR A 7 5.99 -23.26 24.58
N PRO A 8 5.26 -22.54 25.45
CA PRO A 8 5.65 -21.19 25.83
C PRO A 8 7.00 -21.28 26.54
N ARG A 9 8.04 -20.66 25.96
CA ARG A 9 9.36 -20.55 26.60
C ARG A 9 9.25 -19.57 27.77
N THR A 10 8.79 -20.08 28.90
CA THR A 10 8.67 -19.35 30.16
C THR A 10 10.07 -19.07 30.72
N GLY A 11 10.51 -17.82 30.64
CA GLY A 11 11.75 -17.35 31.27
C GLY A 11 12.49 -16.33 30.42
N GLN A 12 12.83 -15.18 31.00
CA GLN A 12 13.75 -14.21 30.43
C GLN A 12 15.19 -14.77 30.44
N ASN A 13 15.48 -15.71 29.54
CA ASN A 13 16.87 -16.11 29.29
C ASN A 13 17.51 -15.05 28.39
N HIS A 14 18.27 -14.15 29.01
CA HIS A 14 19.20 -13.27 28.33
C HIS A 14 20.12 -14.12 27.45
N LEU A 15 20.25 -13.81 26.16
CA LEU A 15 21.25 -14.45 25.30
C LEU A 15 22.65 -14.24 25.93
N PRO A 16 23.56 -15.24 25.87
CA PRO A 16 24.93 -15.07 26.36
C PRO A 16 25.60 -13.92 25.62
N ALA A 17 26.47 -13.16 26.30
CA ALA A 17 27.27 -12.16 25.59
C ALA A 17 28.35 -12.86 24.75
N PHE A 18 28.85 -12.21 23.71
CA PHE A 18 29.84 -12.80 22.81
C PHE A 18 31.09 -13.34 23.52
N LYS A 19 31.54 -12.64 24.57
CA LYS A 19 32.66 -13.05 25.44
C LYS A 19 32.44 -14.38 26.17
N ASP A 20 31.18 -14.81 26.33
CA ASP A 20 30.78 -16.04 27.01
C ASP A 20 30.65 -17.21 26.01
N LEU A 21 30.96 -16.99 24.72
CA LEU A 21 30.97 -18.01 23.67
C LEU A 21 32.39 -18.56 23.40
N PRO A 22 32.54 -19.89 23.20
CA PRO A 22 31.47 -20.88 23.09
C PRO A 22 30.94 -21.38 24.45
N LEU A 23 29.67 -21.82 24.48
CA LEU A 23 29.02 -22.35 25.69
C LEU A 23 29.65 -23.65 26.23
N LYS A 24 30.43 -24.37 25.42
CA LYS A 24 31.16 -25.57 25.81
C LYS A 24 32.58 -25.54 25.23
N PRO A 25 33.63 -25.97 25.97
CA PRO A 25 35.01 -25.92 25.50
C PRO A 25 35.30 -26.76 24.25
N GLU A 26 34.49 -27.78 23.94
CA GLU A 26 34.63 -28.63 22.76
C GLU A 26 34.00 -28.06 21.47
N TYR A 27 33.26 -26.95 21.56
CA TYR A 27 32.72 -26.29 20.37
C TYR A 27 33.75 -25.36 19.71
N PRO A 28 33.62 -25.07 18.39
CA PRO A 28 34.53 -24.17 17.71
C PRO A 28 34.59 -22.76 18.34
N PRO A 29 35.69 -22.00 18.14
CA PRO A 29 35.84 -20.67 18.71
C PRO A 29 34.65 -19.76 18.41
N HIS A 30 34.14 -19.11 19.46
CA HIS A 30 33.00 -18.18 19.43
C HIS A 30 31.67 -18.75 18.87
N ALA A 31 31.53 -20.07 18.78
CA ALA A 31 30.29 -20.69 18.31
C ALA A 31 29.14 -20.55 19.31
N ALA A 32 27.97 -20.12 18.84
CA ALA A 32 26.73 -19.96 19.61
C ALA A 32 25.92 -21.26 19.75
N TRP A 33 26.59 -22.41 19.67
CA TRP A 33 25.91 -23.71 19.56
C TRP A 33 25.18 -24.08 20.84
N GLY A 34 24.02 -24.70 20.68
CA GLY A 34 23.13 -25.05 21.79
C GLY A 34 22.31 -23.89 22.38
N VAL A 35 22.55 -22.62 22.03
CA VAL A 35 21.83 -21.44 22.57
C VAL A 35 20.31 -21.55 22.41
N TRP A 36 19.84 -21.95 21.23
CA TRP A 36 18.40 -22.19 20.98
C TRP A 36 17.98 -23.66 21.09
N GLY A 37 18.95 -24.55 21.39
CA GLY A 37 18.83 -26.01 21.54
C GLY A 37 19.81 -26.79 20.66
N GLU A 38 20.25 -27.97 21.10
CA GLU A 38 21.21 -28.86 20.40
C GLU A 38 20.73 -29.40 19.03
N LYS A 39 19.46 -29.18 18.70
CA LYS A 39 18.82 -29.58 17.42
C LYS A 39 18.21 -28.39 16.68
N ASP A 40 18.61 -27.17 17.05
CA ASP A 40 18.19 -25.99 16.32
C ASP A 40 18.84 -25.98 14.94
N GLU A 41 18.07 -25.55 13.94
CA GLU A 41 18.51 -25.34 12.56
C GLU A 41 18.06 -23.98 11.99
N LEU A 42 17.56 -23.07 12.84
CA LEU A 42 17.15 -21.72 12.48
C LEU A 42 18.21 -20.67 12.88
N GLY A 43 18.97 -20.91 13.95
CA GLY A 43 20.02 -20.03 14.47
C GLY A 43 19.50 -18.66 14.88
N THR A 44 20.14 -17.57 14.46
CA THR A 44 19.74 -16.20 14.86
C THR A 44 18.33 -15.81 14.40
N VAL A 45 17.73 -16.53 13.43
CA VAL A 45 16.33 -16.31 13.03
C VAL A 45 15.37 -16.58 14.20
N ASN A 46 15.77 -17.37 15.21
CA ASN A 46 15.01 -17.51 16.47
C ASN A 46 14.86 -16.19 17.26
N ASN A 47 15.66 -15.14 16.97
CA ASN A 47 15.48 -13.81 17.56
C ASN A 47 14.27 -13.07 16.99
N ILE A 48 13.74 -13.51 15.84
CA ILE A 48 12.47 -13.03 15.28
C ILE A 48 11.33 -13.74 16.01
N THR A 49 10.75 -13.06 16.99
CA THR A 49 9.53 -13.52 17.69
C THR A 49 8.27 -12.87 17.10
N SER A 50 7.09 -13.43 17.42
CA SER A 50 5.79 -12.84 17.06
C SER A 50 5.67 -11.37 17.50
N GLU A 51 6.21 -11.02 18.67
CA GLU A 51 6.24 -9.67 19.22
C GLU A 51 7.13 -8.75 18.36
N THR A 52 8.31 -9.22 17.93
CA THR A 52 9.19 -8.45 17.02
C THR A 52 8.56 -8.23 15.66
N ILE A 53 7.83 -9.21 15.10
CA ILE A 53 7.10 -9.09 13.83
C ILE A 53 5.97 -8.05 13.96
N ILE A 54 5.19 -8.11 15.05
CA ILE A 54 4.12 -7.14 15.32
C ILE A 54 4.71 -5.74 15.52
N ALA A 55 5.84 -5.59 16.22
CA ALA A 55 6.54 -4.33 16.36
C ALA A 55 7.05 -3.80 15.01
N ALA A 56 7.67 -4.67 14.20
CA ALA A 56 8.16 -4.34 12.86
C ALA A 56 7.03 -3.91 11.91
N SER A 57 5.80 -4.44 12.06
CA SER A 57 4.66 -4.00 11.24
C SER A 57 4.37 -2.49 11.38
N LYS A 58 4.79 -1.86 12.48
CA LYS A 58 4.70 -0.40 12.71
C LYS A 58 5.70 0.40 11.86
N GLU A 59 6.68 -0.25 11.24
CA GLU A 59 7.63 0.38 10.31
C GLU A 59 7.00 0.61 8.92
N VAL A 60 5.83 0.03 8.64
CA VAL A 60 5.09 0.19 7.37
C VAL A 60 4.42 1.58 7.28
N VAL A 61 5.16 2.62 6.86
CA VAL A 61 4.70 4.03 6.99
C VAL A 61 4.78 4.93 5.72
N LEU A 62 5.44 4.52 4.63
CA LEU A 62 5.88 5.44 3.52
C LEU A 62 5.51 5.12 2.04
N GLY A 63 4.88 4.00 1.70
CA GLY A 63 4.25 3.72 0.37
C GLY A 63 4.74 2.50 -0.37
N LEU A 64 5.98 2.14 -0.09
CA LEU A 64 6.84 1.56 -1.10
C LEU A 64 7.04 0.09 -0.79
N SER A 65 6.68 -0.77 -1.75
CA SER A 65 7.23 -2.11 -1.86
C SER A 65 8.48 -1.99 -2.73
N ILE A 66 9.64 -2.32 -2.15
CA ILE A 66 10.95 -2.25 -2.80
C ILE A 66 11.54 -3.66 -2.79
N PRO A 67 11.50 -4.39 -3.92
CA PRO A 67 12.23 -5.64 -4.08
C PRO A 67 13.73 -5.37 -3.94
N LEU A 68 14.44 -6.26 -3.23
CA LEU A 68 15.88 -6.15 -2.96
C LEU A 68 16.69 -7.23 -3.71
N ASN A 69 16.07 -7.82 -4.74
CA ASN A 69 16.68 -8.85 -5.58
C ASN A 69 17.25 -8.16 -6.82
N TRP A 70 18.55 -8.33 -7.05
CA TRP A 70 19.17 -8.06 -8.33
C TRP A 70 18.62 -9.05 -9.37
N ALA A 71 18.78 -8.74 -10.66
CA ALA A 71 18.28 -9.61 -11.72
C ALA A 71 19.12 -10.89 -11.79
N MET A 72 18.49 -12.05 -12.03
CA MET A 72 19.17 -13.36 -11.98
C MET A 72 20.29 -13.50 -13.03
N ASP A 73 20.23 -12.75 -14.13
CA ASP A 73 21.29 -12.64 -15.15
C ASP A 73 22.45 -11.72 -14.72
N GLN A 74 22.41 -11.16 -13.51
CA GLN A 74 23.44 -10.32 -12.93
C GLN A 74 24.11 -10.96 -11.71
N PRO A 75 25.45 -10.82 -11.57
CA PRO A 75 26.37 -10.17 -12.50
C PRO A 75 26.51 -10.94 -13.82
N LYS A 76 26.43 -10.22 -14.95
CA LYS A 76 26.54 -10.78 -16.33
C LYS A 76 27.68 -11.80 -16.51
N TYR A 77 28.79 -11.60 -15.82
CA TYR A 77 29.87 -12.57 -15.71
C TYR A 77 29.93 -13.03 -14.25
N PRO A 78 29.48 -14.25 -13.92
CA PRO A 78 29.46 -14.76 -12.55
C PRO A 78 30.84 -14.83 -11.91
N PHE A 79 30.90 -14.60 -10.61
CA PHE A 79 32.11 -14.71 -9.82
C PHE A 79 32.35 -16.15 -9.34
N TYR A 80 33.57 -16.43 -8.87
CA TYR A 80 34.05 -17.71 -8.34
C TYR A 80 33.84 -18.91 -9.29
N ASP A 81 33.98 -18.68 -10.60
CA ASP A 81 33.72 -19.67 -11.67
C ASP A 81 32.34 -20.36 -11.57
N ARG A 82 31.36 -19.70 -10.93
CA ARG A 82 29.98 -20.20 -10.77
C ARG A 82 29.27 -20.24 -12.13
N LYS A 83 28.35 -21.19 -12.31
CA LYS A 83 27.46 -21.21 -13.50
C LYS A 83 26.44 -20.07 -13.39
N GLY A 84 26.42 -19.20 -14.39
CA GLY A 84 25.45 -18.12 -14.49
C GLY A 84 24.04 -18.61 -14.80
N PHE A 85 23.09 -17.67 -14.79
CA PHE A 85 21.70 -17.92 -15.12
C PHE A 85 21.49 -18.16 -16.62
N HIS A 86 20.73 -19.21 -16.93
CA HIS A 86 20.30 -19.57 -18.27
C HIS A 86 18.80 -19.89 -18.25
N GLN A 87 18.03 -19.28 -19.16
CA GLN A 87 16.60 -19.51 -19.33
C GLN A 87 16.32 -20.02 -20.75
N GLU A 88 15.63 -21.16 -20.85
CA GLU A 88 15.12 -21.73 -22.10
C GLU A 88 13.60 -21.54 -22.16
N ASN A 89 13.10 -20.78 -23.14
CA ASN A 89 11.66 -20.54 -23.33
C ASN A 89 11.05 -21.59 -24.28
N ILE A 90 9.93 -22.20 -23.89
CA ILE A 90 9.31 -23.35 -24.56
C ILE A 90 7.86 -23.02 -24.95
N ALA A 91 7.64 -22.67 -26.22
CA ALA A 91 6.29 -22.45 -26.77
C ALA A 91 5.52 -23.77 -26.96
N LYS A 92 4.24 -23.82 -26.57
CA LYS A 92 3.36 -25.01 -26.67
C LYS A 92 2.39 -24.93 -27.85
N THR A 93 2.94 -24.69 -29.04
CA THR A 93 2.22 -24.65 -30.33
C THR A 93 1.35 -25.91 -30.52
N PRO A 94 0.11 -25.81 -31.08
CA PRO A 94 -0.53 -24.62 -31.66
C PRO A 94 -1.23 -23.69 -30.64
N ARG A 95 -1.16 -23.98 -29.34
CA ARG A 95 -1.72 -23.09 -28.32
C ARG A 95 -0.75 -21.93 -28.07
N ILE A 96 -1.30 -20.75 -27.75
CA ILE A 96 -0.51 -19.57 -27.38
C ILE A 96 -0.19 -19.65 -25.89
N ILE A 97 0.74 -20.53 -25.54
CA ILE A 97 1.18 -20.86 -24.17
C ILE A 97 2.70 -21.00 -24.20
N ASN A 98 3.39 -20.50 -23.18
CA ASN A 98 4.83 -20.69 -22.98
C ASN A 98 5.08 -21.31 -21.59
N ASP A 99 5.96 -22.30 -21.53
CA ASP A 99 6.68 -22.70 -20.31
C ASP A 99 8.13 -22.18 -20.43
N ASP A 100 8.92 -22.29 -19.36
CA ASP A 100 10.37 -22.11 -19.42
C ASP A 100 11.12 -23.13 -18.53
N ILE A 101 12.44 -23.22 -18.73
CA ILE A 101 13.36 -23.97 -17.88
C ILE A 101 14.50 -23.02 -17.48
N ILE A 102 14.76 -22.92 -16.17
CA ILE A 102 15.86 -22.12 -15.62
C ILE A 102 16.97 -23.01 -15.04
N HIS A 103 18.21 -22.68 -15.37
CA HIS A 103 19.42 -23.33 -14.86
C HIS A 103 20.39 -22.27 -14.35
N PHE A 104 20.77 -22.37 -13.07
CA PHE A 104 21.68 -21.41 -12.42
C PHE A 104 22.36 -22.07 -11.21
N ASN A 105 23.49 -21.52 -10.77
CA ASN A 105 24.03 -21.79 -9.44
C ASN A 105 23.32 -20.87 -8.43
N THR A 106 22.87 -21.38 -7.27
CA THR A 106 22.07 -20.58 -6.33
C THR A 106 22.83 -19.47 -5.59
N GLN A 107 24.14 -19.33 -5.87
CA GLN A 107 25.01 -18.24 -5.44
C GLN A 107 25.47 -17.36 -6.64
N CYS A 108 24.74 -17.33 -7.76
CA CYS A 108 25.16 -16.58 -8.96
C CYS A 108 24.61 -15.14 -9.06
N SER A 109 23.78 -14.72 -8.11
CA SER A 109 23.10 -13.42 -8.05
C SER A 109 22.71 -13.16 -6.58
N SER A 110 21.79 -12.22 -6.28
CA SER A 110 21.31 -12.03 -4.90
C SER A 110 20.93 -13.36 -4.25
N GLN A 111 21.46 -13.62 -3.04
CA GLN A 111 21.36 -14.93 -2.38
C GLN A 111 21.24 -14.79 -0.87
N TRP A 112 20.53 -15.71 -0.22
CA TRP A 112 20.78 -16.10 1.18
C TRP A 112 21.59 -17.37 1.21
N ASP A 113 22.72 -17.36 1.90
CA ASP A 113 23.51 -18.54 2.19
C ASP A 113 23.00 -19.23 3.46
N SER A 114 22.82 -20.55 3.38
CA SER A 114 22.32 -21.34 4.50
C SER A 114 23.43 -21.79 5.44
N LEU A 115 23.07 -22.30 6.62
CA LEU A 115 24.00 -22.67 7.69
C LEU A 115 24.92 -23.87 7.37
N ARG A 116 24.86 -24.37 6.13
CA ARG A 116 25.73 -25.39 5.52
C ARG A 116 26.50 -24.89 4.29
N HIS A 117 26.56 -23.57 4.06
CA HIS A 117 27.35 -22.97 2.98
C HIS A 117 28.83 -22.91 3.34
N PHE A 118 29.18 -22.21 4.42
CA PHE A 118 30.57 -21.99 4.84
C PHE A 118 30.81 -22.49 6.26
N GLY A 119 31.62 -23.54 6.38
CA GLY A 119 31.94 -24.20 7.66
C GLY A 119 33.23 -23.69 8.32
N TYR A 120 33.43 -24.06 9.57
CA TYR A 120 34.72 -23.94 10.24
C TYR A 120 35.75 -24.81 9.54
N GLN A 121 36.86 -24.21 9.11
CA GLN A 121 37.83 -24.86 8.20
C GLN A 121 38.72 -25.89 8.91
N ALA A 122 39.13 -25.63 10.15
CA ALA A 122 39.98 -26.54 10.93
C ALA A 122 39.18 -27.75 11.44
N GLU A 123 38.00 -27.50 12.00
CA GLU A 123 37.10 -28.49 12.61
C GLU A 123 36.23 -29.24 11.58
N LYS A 124 36.09 -28.69 10.36
CA LYS A 124 35.34 -29.27 9.21
C LYS A 124 33.84 -29.51 9.51
N VAL A 125 33.26 -28.56 10.23
CA VAL A 125 31.88 -28.59 10.73
C VAL A 125 31.13 -27.31 10.40
N PHE A 126 29.84 -27.47 10.19
CA PHE A 126 28.84 -26.42 10.05
C PHE A 126 28.08 -26.23 11.37
N TYR A 127 27.11 -25.31 11.37
CA TYR A 127 26.27 -24.99 12.54
C TYR A 127 25.75 -26.23 13.30
N ASN A 128 25.78 -26.17 14.64
CA ASN A 128 25.42 -27.26 15.56
C ASN A 128 26.10 -28.62 15.24
N GLY A 129 27.33 -28.60 14.70
CA GLY A 129 28.20 -29.78 14.60
C GLY A 129 27.97 -30.68 13.38
N LEU A 130 27.19 -30.24 12.39
CA LEU A 130 27.01 -30.97 11.14
C LEU A 130 28.35 -31.11 10.39
N LYS A 131 28.83 -32.34 10.19
CA LYS A 131 30.14 -32.61 9.55
C LYS A 131 30.04 -32.58 8.02
N GLN A 132 31.06 -32.01 7.36
CA GLN A 132 31.22 -32.08 5.89
C GLN A 132 31.20 -33.53 5.37
N GLU A 133 31.85 -34.46 6.07
CA GLU A 133 31.88 -35.88 5.71
C GLU A 133 30.48 -36.53 5.69
N SER A 134 29.57 -36.12 6.58
CA SER A 134 28.20 -36.61 6.60
C SER A 134 27.43 -36.20 5.35
N LEU A 135 27.64 -34.97 4.86
CA LEU A 135 27.02 -34.49 3.62
C LEU A 135 27.58 -35.17 2.37
N LEU A 136 28.88 -35.49 2.37
CA LEU A 136 29.53 -36.22 1.27
C LEU A 136 29.11 -37.69 1.22
N SER A 137 28.94 -38.32 2.38
CA SER A 137 28.55 -39.74 2.48
C SER A 137 27.05 -39.98 2.33
N ASN A 138 26.20 -39.00 2.68
CA ASN A 138 24.76 -39.07 2.46
C ASN A 138 24.17 -37.74 1.96
N PRO A 139 24.00 -37.59 0.63
CA PRO A 139 23.36 -36.41 0.04
C PRO A 139 21.90 -36.16 0.46
N SER A 140 21.22 -37.15 1.07
CA SER A 140 19.83 -36.98 1.54
C SER A 140 19.71 -36.20 2.86
N ILE A 141 20.83 -35.84 3.51
CA ILE A 141 20.82 -35.04 4.74
C ILE A 141 20.40 -33.61 4.39
N ALA A 142 19.20 -33.24 4.82
CA ALA A 142 18.62 -31.91 4.60
C ALA A 142 19.00 -30.86 5.67
N THR A 143 19.58 -31.30 6.80
CA THR A 143 19.96 -30.48 7.96
C THR A 143 20.70 -29.20 7.57
N ASN A 144 20.41 -28.09 8.25
CA ASN A 144 20.95 -26.74 8.02
C ASN A 144 20.65 -26.17 6.62
N GLY A 145 19.76 -26.80 5.84
CA GLY A 145 19.38 -26.35 4.51
C GLY A 145 18.36 -25.21 4.50
N ILE A 146 18.36 -24.41 3.44
CA ILE A 146 17.55 -23.19 3.28
C ILE A 146 16.04 -23.37 3.51
N HIS A 147 15.51 -24.59 3.30
CA HIS A 147 14.11 -24.93 3.56
C HIS A 147 13.61 -24.59 4.98
N ASN A 148 14.47 -24.57 5.99
CA ASN A 148 14.09 -24.24 7.36
C ASN A 148 13.56 -22.80 7.43
N TRP A 149 14.27 -21.86 6.81
CA TRP A 149 13.83 -20.46 6.69
C TRP A 149 12.76 -20.26 5.63
N ALA A 150 12.64 -21.12 4.62
CA ALA A 150 11.51 -21.09 3.69
C ALA A 150 10.18 -21.45 4.39
N ASN A 151 10.23 -22.30 5.43
CA ASN A 151 9.06 -22.72 6.20
C ASN A 151 8.65 -21.70 7.28
N THR A 152 9.58 -20.91 7.83
CA THR A 152 9.27 -19.85 8.81
C THR A 152 9.13 -18.45 8.20
N GLY A 153 9.81 -18.21 7.08
CA GLY A 153 10.11 -16.88 6.56
C GLY A 153 11.24 -16.19 7.33
N ILE A 154 11.84 -15.18 6.71
CA ILE A 154 12.68 -14.16 7.36
C ILE A 154 11.88 -12.85 7.27
N VAL A 155 11.09 -12.57 8.31
CA VAL A 155 10.11 -11.47 8.33
C VAL A 155 10.29 -10.68 9.61
N GLY A 156 10.55 -9.37 9.54
CA GLY A 156 10.89 -8.59 10.72
C GLY A 156 11.16 -7.13 10.41
N ARG A 157 11.92 -6.45 11.29
CA ARG A 157 12.36 -5.07 11.08
C ARG A 157 13.68 -5.10 10.33
N GLY A 158 13.69 -4.59 9.10
CA GLY A 158 14.93 -4.35 8.37
C GLY A 158 15.52 -3.00 8.76
N VAL A 159 16.84 -2.92 8.82
CA VAL A 159 17.61 -1.71 9.08
C VAL A 159 18.72 -1.57 8.04
N LEU A 160 18.86 -0.40 7.42
CA LEU A 160 19.86 -0.15 6.37
C LEU A 160 20.93 0.85 6.83
N LEU A 161 22.18 0.39 6.88
CA LEU A 161 23.36 1.24 7.02
C LEU A 161 23.97 1.54 5.65
N ASP A 162 23.89 2.80 5.20
CA ASP A 162 24.38 3.23 3.88
C ASP A 162 25.81 3.78 3.96
N PHE A 163 26.76 2.85 4.10
CA PHE A 163 28.19 3.18 4.14
C PHE A 163 28.66 3.83 2.83
N TYR A 164 28.17 3.39 1.67
CA TYR A 164 28.64 3.95 0.40
C TYR A 164 28.36 5.45 0.28
N ALA A 165 27.14 5.89 0.61
CA ALA A 165 26.82 7.30 0.57
C ALA A 165 27.58 8.10 1.64
N TYR A 166 27.88 7.50 2.80
CA TYR A 166 28.76 8.08 3.82
C TYR A 166 30.19 8.25 3.31
N ALA A 167 30.78 7.22 2.70
CA ALA A 167 32.13 7.27 2.14
C ALA A 167 32.28 8.38 1.09
N GLN A 168 31.25 8.56 0.24
CA GLN A 168 31.18 9.67 -0.70
C GLN A 168 31.10 11.04 0.00
N ARG A 169 30.26 11.20 1.04
CA ARG A 169 30.16 12.46 1.81
C ARG A 169 31.46 12.82 2.54
N GLN A 170 32.14 11.83 3.10
CA GLN A 170 33.41 12.01 3.82
C GLN A 170 34.64 12.07 2.88
N ASN A 171 34.46 11.93 1.56
CA ASN A 171 35.52 11.86 0.56
C ASN A 171 36.59 10.80 0.88
N LEU A 172 36.16 9.61 1.30
CA LEU A 172 37.06 8.47 1.52
C LEU A 172 37.56 7.92 0.18
N ASP A 173 38.80 7.45 0.15
CA ASP A 173 39.38 6.73 -0.98
C ASP A 173 38.80 5.30 -1.01
N TYR A 174 37.56 5.18 -1.52
CA TYR A 174 36.76 3.96 -1.49
C TYR A 174 36.35 3.52 -2.91
N ASP A 175 36.75 2.30 -3.28
CA ASP A 175 36.39 1.61 -4.52
C ASP A 175 36.01 0.16 -4.18
N SER A 176 34.84 -0.30 -4.63
CA SER A 176 34.29 -1.62 -4.32
C SER A 176 35.08 -2.78 -4.95
N PHE A 177 36.00 -2.50 -5.87
CA PHE A 177 36.90 -3.45 -6.55
C PHE A 177 38.32 -3.47 -5.96
N THR A 178 38.50 -2.96 -4.74
CA THR A 178 39.79 -2.92 -3.99
C THR A 178 39.69 -3.66 -2.66
N GLN A 179 40.81 -3.91 -1.97
CA GLN A 179 40.83 -4.56 -0.64
C GLN A 179 40.47 -3.58 0.51
N TYR A 180 39.49 -2.70 0.28
CA TYR A 180 39.06 -1.74 1.29
C TYR A 180 38.23 -2.46 2.37
N GLY A 181 38.74 -2.48 3.60
CA GLY A 181 38.02 -2.96 4.77
C GLY A 181 37.21 -1.83 5.41
N VAL A 182 35.89 -1.94 5.39
CA VAL A 182 35.00 -1.05 6.16
C VAL A 182 35.11 -1.43 7.63
N THR A 183 35.53 -0.49 8.46
CA THR A 183 35.76 -0.74 9.89
C THR A 183 34.47 -0.62 10.71
N LEU A 184 34.43 -1.25 11.89
CA LEU A 184 33.28 -1.12 12.79
C LEU A 184 33.04 0.33 13.22
N ASP A 185 34.08 1.13 13.40
CA ASP A 185 33.94 2.54 13.77
C ASP A 185 33.36 3.39 12.64
N GLN A 186 33.70 3.09 11.37
CA GLN A 186 33.02 3.68 10.22
C GLN A 186 31.54 3.28 10.18
N LEU A 187 31.21 2.02 10.46
CA LEU A 187 29.82 1.55 10.50
C LEU A 187 29.00 2.18 11.65
N LYS A 188 29.62 2.38 12.82
CA LYS A 188 29.04 3.12 13.95
C LYS A 188 28.86 4.61 13.62
N ALA A 189 29.78 5.23 12.88
CA ALA A 189 29.63 6.60 12.41
C ALA A 189 28.44 6.73 11.43
N VAL A 190 28.27 5.76 10.52
CA VAL A 190 27.09 5.65 9.64
C VAL A 190 25.80 5.53 10.46
N GLN A 191 25.76 4.61 11.43
CA GLN A 191 24.63 4.43 12.35
C GLN A 191 24.25 5.73 13.08
N ALA A 192 25.25 6.45 13.60
CA ALA A 192 25.06 7.71 14.32
C ALA A 192 24.56 8.83 13.41
N GLU A 193 25.10 8.98 12.20
CA GLU A 193 24.65 9.95 11.21
C GLU A 193 23.20 9.68 10.74
N GLN A 194 22.82 8.41 10.65
CA GLN A 194 21.48 7.96 10.27
C GLN A 194 20.47 7.98 11.43
N GLY A 195 20.90 8.20 12.68
CA GLY A 195 20.02 8.18 13.86
C GLY A 195 19.40 6.80 14.15
N VAL A 196 20.14 5.72 13.89
CA VAL A 196 19.63 4.35 13.96
C VAL A 196 19.79 3.72 15.35
N GLU A 197 18.66 3.35 15.96
CA GLU A 197 18.61 2.45 17.11
C GLU A 197 18.21 1.03 16.67
N PHE A 198 19.04 0.05 17.05
CA PHE A 198 18.77 -1.37 16.85
C PHE A 198 17.83 -1.93 17.90
N ARG A 199 17.18 -3.03 17.56
CA ARG A 199 16.28 -3.82 18.42
C ARG A 199 16.55 -5.30 18.20
N ASP A 200 16.30 -6.11 19.22
CA ASP A 200 16.35 -7.58 19.14
C ASP A 200 15.59 -8.09 17.90
N GLY A 201 16.25 -8.93 17.10
CA GLY A 201 15.66 -9.51 15.90
C GLY A 201 15.67 -8.61 14.66
N ASP A 202 16.31 -7.42 14.71
CA ASP A 202 16.53 -6.60 13.51
C ASP A 202 17.32 -7.38 12.43
N ILE A 203 17.01 -7.10 11.17
CA ILE A 203 17.67 -7.65 9.99
C ILE A 203 18.57 -6.54 9.44
N LEU A 204 19.88 -6.72 9.57
CA LEU A 204 20.87 -5.69 9.22
C LEU A 204 21.23 -5.79 7.74
N LEU A 205 20.96 -4.72 6.99
CA LEU A 205 21.42 -4.53 5.61
C LEU A 205 22.54 -3.47 5.61
N ILE A 206 23.65 -3.75 4.93
CA ILE A 206 24.75 -2.80 4.76
C ILE A 206 24.97 -2.55 3.27
N ARG A 207 24.88 -1.30 2.84
CA ARG A 207 25.18 -0.89 1.47
C ARG A 207 26.62 -0.40 1.37
N PHE A 208 27.45 -1.21 0.74
CA PHE A 208 28.85 -0.91 0.40
C PHE A 208 28.97 -0.23 -0.97
N GLY A 209 27.98 -0.35 -1.86
CA GLY A 209 27.93 0.34 -3.15
C GLY A 209 28.45 -0.49 -4.34
N PHE A 210 28.67 -1.78 -4.14
CA PHE A 210 29.20 -2.66 -5.17
C PHE A 210 28.30 -2.73 -6.40
N ILE A 211 26.98 -2.88 -6.22
CA ILE A 211 26.03 -2.95 -7.34
C ILE A 211 25.99 -1.61 -8.10
N ALA A 212 26.08 -0.49 -7.40
CA ALA A 212 26.18 0.84 -8.00
C ALA A 212 27.39 0.95 -8.94
N GLN A 213 28.57 0.59 -8.44
CA GLN A 213 29.82 0.68 -9.19
C GLN A 213 29.86 -0.36 -10.32
N TYR A 214 29.48 -1.61 -10.05
CA TYR A 214 29.42 -2.68 -11.06
C TYR A 214 28.49 -2.31 -12.22
N ASN A 215 27.28 -1.80 -11.96
CA ASN A 215 26.36 -1.43 -13.02
C ASN A 215 26.93 -0.35 -13.95
N ALA A 216 27.70 0.60 -13.41
CA ALA A 216 28.38 1.66 -14.16
C ALA A 216 29.59 1.18 -15.00
N LEU A 217 30.11 -0.03 -14.79
CA LEU A 217 31.23 -0.57 -15.57
C LEU A 217 30.86 -0.86 -17.04
N SER A 218 31.84 -0.65 -17.92
CA SER A 218 31.84 -1.15 -19.30
C SER A 218 31.81 -2.68 -19.34
N ASP A 219 31.36 -3.27 -20.45
CA ASP A 219 31.23 -4.73 -20.57
C ASP A 219 32.60 -5.43 -20.53
N GLU A 220 33.62 -4.78 -21.07
CA GLU A 220 35.02 -5.19 -21.01
C GLU A 220 35.49 -5.25 -19.55
N ARG A 221 35.23 -4.19 -18.77
CA ARG A 221 35.65 -4.13 -17.36
C ARG A 221 34.86 -5.09 -16.48
N LYS A 222 33.57 -5.32 -16.76
CA LYS A 222 32.77 -6.39 -16.12
C LYS A 222 33.41 -7.78 -16.36
N ARG A 223 33.92 -8.01 -17.57
CA ARG A 223 34.64 -9.23 -17.95
C ARG A 223 36.02 -9.36 -17.34
N GLU A 224 36.66 -8.25 -16.96
CA GLU A 224 37.93 -8.24 -16.23
C GLU A 224 37.76 -8.52 -14.75
N VAL A 225 36.84 -7.84 -14.06
CA VAL A 225 36.62 -8.03 -12.61
C VAL A 225 36.07 -9.42 -12.27
N ALA A 226 35.43 -10.09 -13.24
CA ALA A 226 35.01 -11.48 -13.11
C ALA A 226 36.15 -12.51 -13.18
N LYS A 227 37.41 -12.12 -13.39
CA LYS A 227 38.55 -13.04 -13.40
C LYS A 227 39.04 -13.30 -11.98
N VAL A 228 39.38 -14.56 -11.70
CA VAL A 228 40.07 -15.00 -10.47
C VAL A 228 41.56 -14.57 -10.54
N PRO A 229 42.20 -14.12 -9.45
CA PRO A 229 41.65 -13.92 -8.11
C PRO A 229 40.79 -12.66 -8.01
N HIS A 230 39.66 -12.79 -7.30
CA HIS A 230 38.78 -11.66 -7.04
C HIS A 230 39.35 -10.70 -6.00
N THR A 231 38.97 -9.43 -6.07
CA THR A 231 39.31 -8.43 -5.06
C THR A 231 38.11 -7.50 -4.88
N TRP A 232 37.56 -7.44 -3.67
CA TRP A 232 36.37 -6.65 -3.36
C TRP A 232 36.49 -5.97 -2.00
N ALA A 233 35.87 -4.80 -1.89
CA ALA A 233 35.68 -4.14 -0.61
C ALA A 233 34.50 -4.78 0.13
N GLY A 234 34.49 -4.64 1.44
CA GLY A 234 33.44 -5.17 2.30
C GLY A 234 33.75 -4.94 3.77
N MET A 235 33.03 -5.60 4.67
CA MET A 235 33.30 -5.53 6.10
C MET A 235 34.72 -6.02 6.43
N GLU A 236 35.45 -5.29 7.28
CA GLU A 236 36.77 -5.70 7.77
C GLU A 236 36.66 -6.83 8.81
N GLN A 237 37.49 -7.87 8.65
CA GLN A 237 37.57 -8.98 9.59
C GLN A 237 38.11 -8.52 10.94
N SER A 238 37.23 -8.41 11.94
CA SER A 238 37.59 -8.00 13.29
C SER A 238 36.74 -8.72 14.34
N LYS A 239 37.36 -9.03 15.49
CA LYS A 239 36.64 -9.61 16.63
C LYS A 239 35.58 -8.65 17.16
N ASP A 240 35.89 -7.36 17.21
CA ASP A 240 34.99 -6.31 17.67
C ASP A 240 33.71 -6.23 16.84
N PHE A 241 33.77 -6.50 15.53
CA PHE A 241 32.56 -6.60 14.69
C PHE A 241 31.73 -7.85 15.03
N LEU A 242 32.36 -9.01 15.24
CA LEU A 242 31.65 -10.23 15.66
C LEU A 242 30.96 -10.05 17.03
N GLU A 243 31.64 -9.39 17.97
CA GLU A 243 31.12 -9.03 19.29
C GLU A 243 29.93 -8.07 19.18
N TRP A 244 30.11 -6.96 18.46
CA TRP A 244 29.04 -5.98 18.23
C TRP A 244 27.84 -6.58 17.49
N PHE A 245 28.06 -7.43 16.48
CA PHE A 245 26.98 -8.07 15.73
C PHE A 245 26.16 -9.02 16.62
N TRP A 246 26.85 -9.87 17.39
CA TRP A 246 26.20 -10.84 18.29
C TRP A 246 25.44 -10.14 19.43
N ASP A 247 26.07 -9.18 20.10
CA ASP A 247 25.48 -8.51 21.27
C ASP A 247 24.30 -7.59 20.91
N ASN A 248 24.20 -7.11 19.65
CA ASN A 248 23.01 -6.42 19.13
C ASN A 248 21.87 -7.36 18.69
N ARG A 249 22.08 -8.69 18.75
CA ARG A 249 21.04 -9.73 18.55
C ARG A 249 20.34 -9.68 17.19
N PHE A 250 21.06 -9.28 16.14
CA PHE A 250 20.54 -9.30 14.77
C PHE A 250 20.08 -10.70 14.37
N ALA A 251 18.99 -10.77 13.61
CA ALA A 251 18.41 -12.03 13.14
C ALA A 251 19.02 -12.54 11.83
N ALA A 252 19.47 -11.62 10.97
CA ALA A 252 20.09 -11.90 9.68
C ALA A 252 20.96 -10.70 9.25
N LEU A 253 21.93 -10.94 8.37
CA LEU A 253 22.87 -9.94 7.88
C LEU A 253 23.01 -10.03 6.36
N ALA A 254 22.86 -8.91 5.65
CA ALA A 254 23.09 -8.89 4.21
C ALA A 254 23.80 -7.63 3.72
N GLY A 255 24.42 -7.72 2.55
CA GLY A 255 24.98 -6.58 1.83
C GLY A 255 24.90 -6.73 0.32
N ASP A 256 25.36 -5.71 -0.40
CA ASP A 256 25.33 -5.64 -1.87
C ASP A 256 26.61 -6.15 -2.55
N THR A 257 27.62 -6.58 -1.78
CA THR A 257 28.89 -7.12 -2.29
C THR A 257 28.85 -8.64 -2.58
N PRO A 258 29.77 -9.20 -3.39
CA PRO A 258 29.87 -10.64 -3.69
C PRO A 258 30.56 -11.53 -2.64
N ALA A 259 30.80 -11.00 -1.44
CA ALA A 259 31.50 -11.70 -0.34
C ALA A 259 31.05 -11.25 1.06
N PHE A 260 30.21 -10.21 1.17
CA PHE A 260 29.97 -9.40 2.39
C PHE A 260 31.21 -8.75 3.03
N GLU A 261 32.22 -9.55 3.38
CA GLU A 261 33.52 -9.14 3.90
C GLU A 261 34.52 -8.77 2.80
N THR A 262 35.57 -8.02 3.14
CA THR A 262 36.62 -7.65 2.17
C THR A 262 37.46 -8.87 1.78
N ASN A 263 37.76 -9.00 0.48
CA ASN A 263 38.55 -10.09 -0.07
C ASN A 263 39.71 -9.54 -0.92
N PRO A 264 40.97 -10.01 -0.76
CA PRO A 264 41.43 -10.97 0.25
C PRO A 264 41.28 -10.46 1.69
N PRO A 265 41.18 -11.36 2.69
CA PRO A 265 40.99 -10.96 4.08
C PRO A 265 42.17 -10.14 4.61
N ARG A 266 41.88 -9.25 5.55
CA ARG A 266 42.87 -8.38 6.23
C ARG A 266 43.35 -8.95 7.57
N ALA A 267 42.62 -9.93 8.12
CA ALA A 267 43.01 -10.72 9.27
C ALA A 267 43.41 -12.16 8.86
N ASP A 268 43.82 -12.97 9.83
CA ASP A 268 44.14 -14.40 9.69
C ASP A 268 42.90 -15.31 9.65
N PHE A 269 41.70 -14.73 9.73
CA PHE A 269 40.41 -15.42 9.65
C PHE A 269 39.45 -14.70 8.68
N MET A 270 38.34 -15.37 8.36
CA MET A 270 37.20 -14.81 7.61
C MET A 270 35.98 -14.68 8.52
N LEU A 271 35.08 -13.74 8.26
CA LEU A 271 33.82 -13.59 9.00
C LEU A 271 32.82 -14.72 8.68
N HIS A 272 32.80 -15.23 7.44
CA HIS A 272 31.87 -16.28 6.97
C HIS A 272 31.68 -17.47 7.94
N PRO A 273 32.74 -18.20 8.39
CA PRO A 273 32.56 -19.32 9.31
C PRO A 273 31.87 -18.94 10.63
N PHE A 274 32.19 -17.77 11.18
CA PHE A 274 31.63 -17.32 12.46
C PHE A 274 30.17 -16.88 12.31
N ILE A 275 29.84 -16.15 11.25
CA ILE A 275 28.47 -15.66 11.03
C ILE A 275 27.53 -16.82 10.65
N LEU A 276 27.86 -17.58 9.61
CA LEU A 276 27.04 -18.70 9.15
C LEU A 276 27.10 -19.86 10.15
N SER A 277 28.28 -20.46 10.35
CA SER A 277 28.39 -21.70 11.12
C SER A 277 28.55 -21.50 12.62
N GLY A 278 29.11 -20.38 13.07
CA GLY A 278 29.28 -20.08 14.50
C GLY A 278 27.97 -19.63 15.15
N PHE A 279 27.42 -18.52 14.67
CA PHE A 279 26.21 -17.89 15.20
C PHE A 279 24.91 -18.53 14.69
N GLY A 280 24.95 -19.24 13.56
CA GLY A 280 23.74 -19.72 12.90
C GLY A 280 23.00 -18.60 12.15
N CYS A 281 23.72 -17.63 11.59
CA CYS A 281 23.11 -16.44 11.00
C CYS A 281 22.97 -16.53 9.48
N PRO A 282 21.80 -16.23 8.88
CA PRO A 282 21.68 -16.02 7.44
C PRO A 282 22.60 -14.89 6.98
N LEU A 283 23.49 -15.20 6.02
CA LEU A 283 24.34 -14.23 5.35
C LEU A 283 23.83 -13.99 3.93
N GLY A 284 23.61 -12.72 3.58
CA GLY A 284 23.05 -12.32 2.30
C GLY A 284 24.05 -11.55 1.44
N GLU A 285 24.24 -12.00 0.20
CA GLU A 285 25.16 -11.38 -0.76
C GLU A 285 24.41 -10.74 -1.93
N MET A 286 25.00 -9.71 -2.52
CA MET A 286 24.52 -9.04 -3.73
C MET A 286 23.03 -8.58 -3.67
N PHE A 287 22.54 -8.14 -2.52
CA PHE A 287 21.20 -7.53 -2.41
C PHE A 287 21.16 -6.18 -3.15
N ASP A 288 20.14 -5.94 -3.98
CA ASP A 288 19.95 -4.62 -4.62
C ASP A 288 19.39 -3.61 -3.60
N LEU A 289 20.30 -2.85 -3.01
CA LEU A 289 20.01 -1.82 -2.03
C LEU A 289 19.92 -0.41 -2.64
N GLU A 290 20.11 -0.23 -3.95
CA GLU A 290 20.21 1.09 -4.58
C GLU A 290 18.92 1.90 -4.43
N ARG A 291 17.78 1.29 -4.78
CA ARG A 291 16.48 1.94 -4.63
C ARG A 291 16.12 2.12 -3.16
N LEU A 292 16.41 1.12 -2.32
CA LEU A 292 16.10 1.20 -0.89
C LEU A 292 16.86 2.34 -0.21
N ALA A 293 18.17 2.47 -0.45
CA ALA A 293 19.00 3.55 0.09
C ALA A 293 18.49 4.93 -0.33
N LYS A 294 18.13 5.10 -1.61
CA LYS A 294 17.56 6.35 -2.11
C LYS A 294 16.24 6.72 -1.40
N GLU A 295 15.34 5.75 -1.22
CA GLU A 295 14.06 5.98 -0.56
C GLU A 295 14.25 6.21 0.95
N CYS A 296 15.12 5.44 1.63
CA CYS A 296 15.49 5.67 3.03
C CYS A 296 16.13 7.04 3.28
N ALA A 297 17.01 7.49 2.38
CA ALA A 297 17.61 8.83 2.43
C ALA A 297 16.56 9.93 2.18
N THR A 298 15.65 9.73 1.22
CA THR A 298 14.53 10.67 0.97
C THR A 298 13.58 10.73 2.17
N ALA A 299 13.39 9.60 2.83
CA ALA A 299 12.55 9.43 4.01
C ALA A 299 13.14 9.95 5.31
N GLN A 300 14.47 10.00 5.39
CA GLN A 300 15.20 10.07 6.66
C GLN A 300 14.74 8.96 7.63
N ARG A 301 14.47 7.77 7.07
CA ARG A 301 14.12 6.55 7.81
C ARG A 301 14.91 5.38 7.28
N TRP A 302 15.74 4.84 8.16
CA TRP A 302 16.64 3.74 7.87
C TRP A 302 16.16 2.40 8.43
N SER A 303 14.96 2.36 9.03
CA SER A 303 14.22 1.14 9.35
C SER A 303 12.88 1.03 8.62
N PHE A 304 12.53 -0.19 8.23
CA PHE A 304 11.36 -0.57 7.41
C PHE A 304 10.91 -1.99 7.80
N PHE A 305 9.72 -2.40 7.35
CA PHE A 305 9.32 -3.80 7.46
C PHE A 305 10.00 -4.60 6.35
N PHE A 306 10.65 -5.71 6.71
CA PHE A 306 11.36 -6.58 5.78
C PHE A 306 10.67 -7.93 5.71
N THR A 307 10.56 -8.48 4.50
CA THR A 307 10.07 -9.84 4.27
C THR A 307 10.96 -10.52 3.24
N SER A 308 11.29 -11.79 3.49
CA SER A 308 12.03 -12.65 2.58
C SER A 308 11.54 -14.09 2.74
N ALA A 309 11.35 -14.76 1.61
CA ALA A 309 10.88 -16.14 1.53
C ALA A 309 11.71 -16.88 0.47
N PRO A 310 12.88 -17.45 0.85
CA PRO A 310 13.74 -18.17 -0.09
C PRO A 310 13.05 -19.42 -0.65
N LEU A 311 13.50 -19.91 -1.81
CA LEU A 311 12.98 -21.15 -2.41
C LEU A 311 13.05 -22.32 -1.41
N ASN A 312 11.96 -23.07 -1.29
CA ASN A 312 11.86 -24.24 -0.41
C ASN A 312 12.61 -25.44 -1.02
N ILE A 313 13.94 -25.48 -0.81
CA ILE A 313 14.84 -26.52 -1.30
C ILE A 313 15.38 -27.30 -0.09
N PRO A 314 14.89 -28.53 0.19
CA PRO A 314 15.43 -29.37 1.25
C PRO A 314 16.93 -29.61 1.08
N GLY A 315 17.72 -29.33 2.12
CA GLY A 315 19.19 -29.40 2.05
C GLY A 315 19.88 -28.33 1.19
N GLY A 316 19.13 -27.33 0.68
CA GLY A 316 19.67 -26.27 -0.17
C GLY A 316 20.74 -25.42 0.52
N VAL A 317 21.86 -25.20 -0.19
CA VAL A 317 23.05 -24.50 0.32
C VAL A 317 22.92 -22.97 0.25
N ALA A 318 22.18 -22.46 -0.75
CA ALA A 318 21.75 -21.08 -0.82
C ALA A 318 20.50 -20.99 -1.68
N SER A 319 19.87 -19.82 -1.71
CA SER A 319 18.68 -19.54 -2.51
C SER A 319 18.53 -18.05 -2.81
N PRO A 320 17.96 -17.66 -3.97
CA PRO A 320 17.53 -16.28 -4.19
C PRO A 320 16.63 -15.80 -3.04
N PRO A 321 16.84 -14.60 -2.48
CA PRO A 321 16.26 -14.23 -1.20
C PRO A 321 14.78 -13.90 -1.29
N ASN A 322 14.28 -13.52 -2.47
CA ASN A 322 12.90 -13.07 -2.68
C ASN A 322 12.53 -11.99 -1.64
N ALA A 323 13.42 -11.01 -1.48
CA ALA A 323 13.36 -10.02 -0.40
C ALA A 323 12.62 -8.74 -0.83
N ILE A 324 11.85 -8.17 0.09
CA ILE A 324 11.05 -6.95 -0.09
C ILE A 324 11.12 -6.10 1.18
N ALA A 325 11.43 -4.80 1.04
CA ALA A 325 11.20 -3.78 2.05
C ALA A 325 9.83 -3.09 1.83
N ILE A 326 9.01 -2.92 2.89
CA ILE A 326 7.61 -2.45 2.80
C ILE A 326 7.31 -1.25 3.70
N LEU A 327 6.56 -0.31 3.09
CA LEU A 327 6.09 0.97 3.62
C LEU A 327 4.66 1.26 3.01
N LEU A 328 3.75 2.12 3.56
CA LEU A 328 2.41 2.51 2.93
C LEU A 328 2.06 4.03 2.87
N SER A 329 1.55 4.61 1.75
CA SER A 329 1.33 6.09 1.52
C SER A 329 0.49 6.57 0.24
N SER A 330 -0.30 7.68 0.28
CA SER A 330 -0.83 8.70 -0.74
C SER A 330 -1.55 9.94 -0.01
N GLY A 331 -1.76 11.18 -0.54
CA GLY A 331 -2.78 12.28 -0.19
C GLY A 331 -2.92 13.13 1.14
N GLY A 332 -3.98 13.98 1.40
CA GLY A 332 -3.91 15.26 2.21
C GLY A 332 -4.95 15.84 3.25
N VAL A 333 -6.28 15.72 3.16
CA VAL A 333 -7.21 16.37 4.17
C VAL A 333 -7.25 15.61 5.51
N PHE A 334 -7.07 14.30 5.43
CA PHE A 334 -6.89 13.40 6.56
C PHE A 334 -5.55 13.60 7.31
N LEU A 335 -4.73 14.58 6.91
CA LEU A 335 -3.53 14.98 7.64
C LEU A 335 -3.79 15.91 8.83
N PHE A 336 -5.03 16.35 9.06
CA PHE A 336 -5.33 17.20 10.21
C PHE A 336 -4.73 16.68 11.54
N PRO A 337 -4.72 15.37 11.85
CA PRO A 337 -4.02 14.83 13.02
C PRO A 337 -2.51 15.12 13.11
N LEU A 338 -1.80 15.33 11.99
CA LEU A 338 -0.39 15.74 12.00
C LEU A 338 -0.22 17.20 12.45
N TYR A 339 -1.23 18.04 12.22
CA TYR A 339 -1.21 19.45 12.59
C TYR A 339 -1.69 19.66 14.03
N VAL A 340 -2.51 18.75 14.58
CA VAL A 340 -3.10 18.85 15.92
C VAL A 340 -2.07 19.09 17.04
N PRO A 341 -0.93 18.38 17.15
CA PRO A 341 0.05 18.63 18.21
C PRO A 341 0.62 20.05 18.15
N TRP A 342 0.97 20.51 16.94
CA TRP A 342 1.51 21.84 16.70
C TRP A 342 0.46 22.94 16.99
N LEU A 343 -0.79 22.73 16.57
CA LEU A 343 -1.91 23.63 16.87
C LEU A 343 -2.20 23.70 18.38
N LYS A 344 -2.16 22.58 19.10
CA LYS A 344 -2.30 22.55 20.57
C LYS A 344 -1.17 23.32 21.26
N GLN A 345 0.06 23.21 20.77
CA GLN A 345 1.22 23.92 21.31
C GLN A 345 1.18 25.44 21.08
N HIS A 346 0.71 25.91 19.92
CA HIS A 346 0.79 27.33 19.54
C HIS A 346 -0.51 28.14 19.74
N TYR A 347 -1.67 27.46 19.73
CA TYR A 347 -2.98 28.12 19.82
C TYR A 347 -3.86 27.58 20.97
N SER A 348 -3.49 26.44 21.57
CA SER A 348 -4.25 25.74 22.62
C SER A 348 -5.78 25.64 22.39
N PRO A 349 -6.27 25.31 21.16
CA PRO A 349 -7.69 25.20 20.89
C PRO A 349 -8.31 24.06 21.71
N THR A 350 -9.57 24.25 22.09
CA THR A 350 -10.39 23.22 22.70
C THR A 350 -10.59 22.04 21.75
N GLN A 351 -10.90 20.86 22.31
CA GLN A 351 -11.18 19.68 21.49
C GLN A 351 -12.41 19.89 20.56
N SER A 352 -13.38 20.70 20.98
CA SER A 352 -14.55 21.09 20.16
C SER A 352 -14.15 21.94 18.95
N GLU A 353 -13.23 22.89 19.11
CA GLU A 353 -12.72 23.72 18.02
C GLU A 353 -11.92 22.88 17.00
N LEU A 354 -11.10 21.93 17.48
CA LEU A 354 -10.39 20.99 16.61
C LEU A 354 -11.36 20.11 15.81
N SER A 355 -12.39 19.56 16.47
CA SER A 355 -13.45 18.80 15.80
C SER A 355 -14.24 19.65 14.79
N THR A 356 -14.44 20.93 15.08
CA THR A 356 -15.12 21.88 14.18
C THR A 356 -14.29 22.13 12.92
N ILE A 357 -12.96 22.28 13.02
CA ILE A 357 -12.07 22.50 11.87
C ILE A 357 -12.10 21.31 10.90
N ILE A 358 -11.98 20.07 11.41
CA ILE A 358 -12.01 18.88 10.55
C ILE A 358 -13.41 18.64 9.94
N LEU A 359 -14.48 18.85 10.72
CA LEU A 359 -15.85 18.74 10.23
C LEU A 359 -16.13 19.78 9.13
N ALA A 360 -15.64 21.01 9.26
CA ALA A 360 -15.76 22.04 8.24
C ALA A 360 -15.14 21.59 6.90
N GLY A 361 -13.96 20.95 6.93
CA GLY A 361 -13.36 20.33 5.75
C GLY A 361 -14.23 19.24 5.12
N MET A 362 -14.82 18.36 5.95
CA MET A 362 -15.74 17.31 5.48
C MET A 362 -17.05 17.88 4.90
N MET A 363 -17.57 18.98 5.44
CA MET A 363 -18.79 19.63 4.91
C MET A 363 -18.53 20.37 3.60
N GLY A 364 -17.37 21.03 3.46
CA GLY A 364 -16.96 21.73 2.24
C GLY A 364 -16.88 20.81 1.02
N GLN A 365 -16.45 19.56 1.19
CA GLN A 365 -16.37 18.59 0.10
C GLN A 365 -17.74 18.18 -0.46
N TYR A 366 -18.79 18.17 0.37
CA TYR A 366 -20.11 17.72 -0.06
C TYR A 366 -21.02 18.88 -0.48
N ALA A 367 -20.94 20.03 0.20
CA ALA A 367 -21.80 21.20 -0.06
C ALA A 367 -21.72 21.74 -1.50
N PHE A 368 -20.57 21.61 -2.17
CA PHE A 368 -20.35 22.10 -3.54
C PHE A 368 -20.32 20.99 -4.61
N ALA A 369 -20.65 19.75 -4.25
CA ALA A 369 -20.59 18.61 -5.18
C ALA A 369 -21.51 18.80 -6.41
N VAL A 370 -22.74 19.29 -6.23
CA VAL A 370 -23.65 19.59 -7.36
C VAL A 370 -23.07 20.65 -8.30
N PHE A 371 -22.46 21.70 -7.74
CA PHE A 371 -21.87 22.79 -8.51
C PHE A 371 -20.72 22.29 -9.39
N TRP A 372 -19.74 21.60 -8.80
CA TRP A 372 -18.62 21.04 -9.58
C TRP A 372 -19.04 19.94 -10.54
N GLY A 373 -20.08 19.18 -10.19
CA GLY A 373 -20.72 18.22 -11.10
C GLY A 373 -21.27 18.89 -12.35
N ALA A 374 -21.99 20.01 -12.19
CA ALA A 374 -22.53 20.79 -13.30
C ALA A 374 -21.43 21.48 -14.13
N VAL A 375 -20.34 21.95 -13.50
CA VAL A 375 -19.15 22.49 -14.21
C VAL A 375 -18.51 21.41 -15.10
N ILE A 376 -18.40 20.17 -14.64
CA ILE A 376 -17.86 19.08 -15.47
C ILE A 376 -18.78 18.72 -16.63
N ASP A 377 -20.08 18.62 -16.41
CA ASP A 377 -21.00 18.24 -17.48
C ASP A 377 -21.23 19.39 -18.51
N SER A 378 -20.73 20.61 -18.27
CA SER A 378 -20.88 21.77 -19.16
C SER A 378 -19.59 22.34 -19.75
N ILE A 379 -18.49 22.33 -18.99
CA ILE A 379 -17.17 22.87 -19.38
C ILE A 379 -16.13 21.76 -19.46
N GLY A 380 -16.21 20.75 -18.58
CA GLY A 380 -15.32 19.58 -18.59
C GLY A 380 -14.39 19.48 -17.38
N PRO A 381 -13.65 18.36 -17.26
CA PRO A 381 -12.82 18.08 -16.08
C PRO A 381 -11.64 19.03 -15.90
N HIS A 382 -11.09 19.60 -17.00
CA HIS A 382 -10.01 20.58 -16.93
C HIS A 382 -10.37 21.82 -16.10
N ALA A 383 -11.59 22.33 -16.21
CA ALA A 383 -12.03 23.53 -15.49
C ALA A 383 -12.15 23.28 -13.99
N CYS A 384 -12.63 22.10 -13.58
CA CYS A 384 -12.63 21.68 -12.17
C CYS A 384 -11.21 21.47 -11.63
N SER A 385 -10.28 20.95 -12.43
CA SER A 385 -8.87 20.87 -12.04
C SER A 385 -8.28 22.28 -11.87
N LEU A 386 -8.48 23.19 -12.83
CA LEU A 386 -8.02 24.58 -12.70
C LEU A 386 -8.57 25.27 -11.44
N ALA A 387 -9.88 25.12 -11.18
CA ALA A 387 -10.50 25.67 -9.98
C ALA A 387 -9.95 25.05 -8.69
N ALA A 388 -9.71 23.73 -8.66
CA ALA A 388 -9.05 23.06 -7.54
C ALA A 388 -7.64 23.64 -7.28
N SER A 389 -6.89 23.97 -8.35
CA SER A 389 -5.56 24.59 -8.21
C SER A 389 -5.63 25.93 -7.49
N VAL A 390 -6.59 26.80 -7.85
CA VAL A 390 -6.79 28.12 -7.23
C VAL A 390 -7.28 27.97 -5.77
N LEU A 391 -8.23 27.07 -5.53
CA LEU A 391 -8.79 26.84 -4.20
C LEU A 391 -7.75 26.27 -3.23
N PHE A 392 -6.92 25.31 -3.65
CA PHE A 392 -5.83 24.77 -2.85
C PHE A 392 -4.70 25.77 -2.64
N LEU A 393 -4.34 26.57 -3.65
CA LEU A 393 -3.36 27.63 -3.48
C LEU A 393 -3.82 28.61 -2.42
N PHE A 394 -5.06 29.10 -2.54
CA PHE A 394 -5.64 30.06 -1.59
C PHE A 394 -5.79 29.45 -0.19
N SER A 395 -6.42 28.29 -0.05
CA SER A 395 -6.72 27.71 1.26
C SER A 395 -5.45 27.36 2.02
N TRP A 396 -4.53 26.62 1.41
CA TRP A 396 -3.34 26.14 2.09
C TRP A 396 -2.26 27.22 2.26
N SER A 397 -2.07 28.12 1.29
CA SER A 397 -1.10 29.22 1.48
C SER A 397 -1.58 30.23 2.50
N THR A 398 -2.89 30.55 2.54
CA THR A 398 -3.45 31.43 3.56
C THR A 398 -3.43 30.77 4.92
N PHE A 399 -3.74 29.45 5.01
CA PHE A 399 -3.63 28.70 6.26
C PHE A 399 -2.20 28.74 6.78
N ALA A 400 -1.22 28.36 5.95
CA ALA A 400 0.21 28.40 6.27
C ALA A 400 0.67 29.78 6.74
N TYR A 401 0.27 30.85 6.04
CA TYR A 401 0.60 32.23 6.41
C TYR A 401 0.00 32.61 7.77
N LEU A 402 -1.28 32.31 8.02
CA LEU A 402 -1.93 32.63 9.30
C LEU A 402 -1.32 31.84 10.46
N ILE A 403 -0.97 30.56 10.26
CA ILE A 403 -0.32 29.77 11.30
C ILE A 403 1.14 30.20 11.54
N ALA A 404 1.91 30.52 10.50
CA ALA A 404 3.29 31.02 10.64
C ALA A 404 3.39 32.32 11.45
N ASN A 405 2.38 33.18 11.38
CA ASN A 405 2.37 34.49 12.02
C ASN A 405 1.51 34.56 13.30
N SER A 406 0.99 33.43 13.79
CA SER A 406 0.09 33.37 14.96
C SER A 406 -1.21 34.19 14.82
N LEU A 407 -1.72 34.40 13.60
CA LEU A 407 -2.85 35.29 13.29
C LEU A 407 -4.22 34.59 13.12
N GLY A 408 -4.27 33.27 13.06
CA GLY A 408 -5.50 32.53 12.75
C GLY A 408 -6.34 32.16 13.98
N SER A 409 -7.58 32.62 14.08
CA SER A 409 -8.53 32.06 15.07
C SER A 409 -9.07 30.69 14.61
N PRO A 410 -9.51 29.80 15.51
CA PRO A 410 -10.01 28.47 15.13
C PRO A 410 -11.16 28.52 14.10
N SER A 411 -12.04 29.52 14.17
CA SER A 411 -13.11 29.74 13.18
C SER A 411 -12.58 30.10 11.78
N VAL A 412 -11.49 30.87 11.70
CA VAL A 412 -10.84 31.22 10.42
C VAL A 412 -10.10 29.99 9.85
N LEU A 413 -9.44 29.21 10.71
CA LEU A 413 -8.82 27.95 10.31
C LEU A 413 -9.86 26.94 9.79
N ALA A 414 -11.05 26.87 10.42
CA ALA A 414 -12.18 26.05 9.97
C ALA A 414 -12.72 26.52 8.61
N ALA A 415 -12.84 27.83 8.38
CA ALA A 415 -13.27 28.38 7.09
C ALA A 415 -12.27 28.04 5.95
N LEU A 416 -10.97 28.08 6.23
CA LEU A 416 -9.94 27.68 5.26
C LEU A 416 -9.95 26.16 5.00
N PHE A 417 -10.19 25.33 6.03
CA PHE A 417 -10.39 23.89 5.87
C PHE A 417 -11.65 23.58 5.05
N PHE A 418 -12.75 24.31 5.26
CA PHE A 418 -13.94 24.22 4.42
C PHE A 418 -13.61 24.54 2.96
N THR A 419 -12.88 25.63 2.68
CA THR A 419 -12.42 25.96 1.32
C THR A 419 -11.51 24.89 0.72
N ALA A 420 -10.63 24.27 1.50
CA ALA A 420 -9.84 23.13 1.06
C ALA A 420 -10.72 21.89 0.75
N GLY A 421 -11.82 21.69 1.49
CA GLY A 421 -12.86 20.72 1.17
C GLY A 421 -13.53 21.00 -0.18
N VAL A 422 -13.89 22.26 -0.47
CA VAL A 422 -14.44 22.67 -1.77
C VAL A 422 -13.43 22.40 -2.91
N GLY A 423 -12.15 22.70 -2.70
CA GLY A 423 -11.07 22.35 -3.63
C GLY A 423 -10.91 20.83 -3.81
N ARG A 424 -11.09 20.06 -2.73
CA ARG A 424 -11.00 18.59 -2.76
C ARG A 424 -12.08 17.96 -3.62
N VAL A 425 -13.33 18.42 -3.57
CA VAL A 425 -14.38 17.87 -4.44
C VAL A 425 -14.19 18.24 -5.91
N ALA A 426 -13.73 19.47 -6.23
CA ALA A 426 -13.37 19.85 -7.60
C ALA A 426 -12.25 18.96 -8.16
N SER A 427 -11.19 18.76 -7.37
CA SER A 427 -10.07 17.84 -7.64
C SER A 427 -10.55 16.39 -7.87
N TYR A 428 -11.31 15.86 -6.92
CA TYR A 428 -11.85 14.50 -6.94
C TYR A 428 -12.73 14.25 -8.17
N PHE A 429 -13.67 15.17 -8.45
CA PHE A 429 -14.55 15.09 -9.62
C PHE A 429 -13.77 15.20 -10.93
N SER A 430 -12.76 16.08 -11.05
CA SER A 430 -11.94 16.18 -12.28
C SER A 430 -11.26 14.85 -12.61
N SER A 431 -10.76 14.11 -11.61
CA SER A 431 -10.07 12.84 -11.83
C SER A 431 -11.01 11.69 -12.20
N ILE A 432 -12.16 11.56 -11.52
CA ILE A 432 -13.14 10.50 -11.75
C ILE A 432 -13.83 10.66 -13.11
N PHE A 433 -14.10 11.90 -13.51
CA PHE A 433 -14.87 12.13 -14.73
C PHE A 433 -14.01 12.28 -15.98
N ALA A 434 -12.72 12.58 -15.85
CA ALA A 434 -11.76 12.43 -16.95
C ALA A 434 -11.44 10.95 -17.26
N SER A 435 -11.55 10.03 -16.29
CA SER A 435 -11.32 8.60 -16.51
C SER A 435 -12.55 7.83 -17.03
N ARG A 436 -13.69 8.51 -17.28
CA ARG A 436 -14.95 7.91 -17.80
C ARG A 436 -14.66 6.99 -19.00
N SER A 437 -15.25 5.79 -18.99
CA SER A 437 -15.17 4.84 -20.10
C SER A 437 -16.55 4.27 -20.44
N LYS A 438 -16.91 4.28 -21.73
CA LYS A 438 -18.15 3.65 -22.24
C LYS A 438 -18.15 2.12 -22.05
N LYS A 439 -16.98 1.46 -22.14
CA LYS A 439 -16.86 -0.01 -22.12
C LYS A 439 -16.66 -0.61 -20.72
N LYS A 440 -16.10 0.14 -19.76
CA LYS A 440 -15.79 -0.34 -18.39
C LYS A 440 -16.01 0.76 -17.36
N SER A 441 -17.27 1.16 -17.15
CA SER A 441 -17.63 2.34 -16.34
C SER A 441 -17.35 2.18 -14.85
N GLY A 442 -17.50 0.97 -14.29
CA GLY A 442 -17.13 0.63 -12.93
C GLY A 442 -15.61 0.65 -12.69
N LEU A 443 -14.81 0.05 -13.57
CA LEU A 443 -13.34 0.12 -13.49
C LEU A 443 -12.82 1.57 -13.63
N ALA A 444 -13.32 2.29 -14.64
CA ALA A 444 -13.00 3.69 -14.91
C ALA A 444 -13.17 4.59 -13.69
N THR A 445 -14.24 4.35 -12.92
CA THR A 445 -14.59 5.12 -11.73
C THR A 445 -13.80 4.65 -10.50
N SER A 446 -13.66 3.34 -10.30
CA SER A 446 -13.07 2.76 -9.08
C SER A 446 -11.56 2.98 -8.91
N VAL A 447 -10.78 3.08 -10.00
CA VAL A 447 -9.32 3.27 -9.90
C VAL A 447 -8.94 4.66 -9.33
N PRO A 448 -9.44 5.80 -9.87
CA PRO A 448 -9.22 7.12 -9.25
C PRO A 448 -9.75 7.21 -7.82
N LEU A 449 -10.88 6.54 -7.52
CA LEU A 449 -11.44 6.43 -6.18
C LEU A 449 -10.49 5.70 -5.22
N ALA A 450 -9.85 4.63 -5.66
CA ALA A 450 -8.89 3.87 -4.86
C ALA A 450 -7.58 4.64 -4.63
N LEU A 451 -7.04 5.31 -5.65
CA LEU A 451 -5.87 6.19 -5.54
C LEU A 451 -6.15 7.39 -4.59
N SER A 452 -7.38 7.91 -4.63
CA SER A 452 -7.91 8.88 -3.66
C SER A 452 -8.16 8.30 -2.25
N GLY A 453 -8.28 6.98 -2.11
CA GLY A 453 -8.49 6.27 -0.85
C GLY A 453 -7.19 5.91 -0.14
N LEU A 454 -6.12 5.61 -0.90
CA LEU A 454 -4.76 5.61 -0.38
C LEU A 454 -4.34 6.99 0.15
N SER A 455 -5.13 8.04 -0.16
CA SER A 455 -4.79 9.45 -0.06
C SER A 455 -4.85 10.15 1.35
N PRO A 456 -4.46 9.49 2.47
CA PRO A 456 -3.89 10.16 3.68
C PRO A 456 -2.33 10.15 3.87
N LEU A 457 -1.75 9.14 4.51
CA LEU A 457 -0.62 8.37 4.01
C LEU A 457 0.65 9.02 3.26
N VAL A 458 0.65 9.61 2.04
CA VAL A 458 1.87 10.16 1.30
C VAL A 458 2.16 11.51 1.81
N LEU A 459 1.17 12.36 1.91
CA LEU A 459 1.51 13.68 2.38
C LEU A 459 1.91 13.54 3.87
N SER A 460 1.54 12.45 4.59
CA SER A 460 2.23 12.02 5.83
C SER A 460 3.69 11.58 5.66
N TYR A 461 4.02 10.80 4.62
CA TYR A 461 5.41 10.45 4.29
C TYR A 461 6.25 11.71 4.00
N VAL A 462 5.77 12.57 3.11
CA VAL A 462 6.44 13.81 2.72
C VAL A 462 6.56 14.77 3.91
N ALA A 463 5.54 14.88 4.77
CA ALA A 463 5.59 15.62 6.02
C ALA A 463 6.75 15.19 6.94
N GLY A 464 7.10 13.90 6.95
CA GLY A 464 8.21 13.37 7.74
C GLY A 464 9.61 13.78 7.25
N SER A 465 9.76 14.23 6.00
CA SER A 465 11.06 14.55 5.41
C SER A 465 11.71 15.80 6.04
N THR A 466 13.04 15.87 6.02
CA THR A 466 13.84 17.02 6.50
C THR A 466 13.49 18.34 5.79
N LEU A 467 12.87 18.29 4.61
CA LEU A 467 12.35 19.49 3.95
C LEU A 467 11.32 20.23 4.81
N PHE A 468 10.60 19.54 5.70
CA PHE A 468 9.58 20.12 6.58
C PHE A 468 9.93 19.98 8.06
N GLN A 469 11.21 19.90 8.38
CA GLN A 469 11.70 20.03 9.74
C GLN A 469 12.35 21.39 9.92
N THR A 470 12.15 21.99 11.09
CA THR A 470 12.92 23.14 11.57
C THR A 470 14.38 22.71 11.85
N PRO A 471 15.34 23.65 12.00
CA PRO A 471 16.73 23.30 12.34
C PRO A 471 16.92 22.51 13.64
N GLY A 472 15.89 22.42 14.51
CA GLY A 472 15.87 21.59 15.71
C GLY A 472 15.14 20.24 15.55
N GLY A 473 14.86 19.78 14.33
CA GLY A 473 14.18 18.51 14.06
C GLY A 473 12.66 18.49 14.30
N VAL A 474 12.06 19.60 14.74
CA VAL A 474 10.61 19.70 14.97
C VAL A 474 9.88 19.96 13.66
N PHE A 475 8.78 19.24 13.42
CA PHE A 475 7.93 19.36 12.22
C PHE A 475 7.39 20.80 12.02
N ASP A 476 7.75 21.40 10.89
CA ASP A 476 7.38 22.73 10.44
C ASP A 476 6.05 22.67 9.66
N VAL A 477 4.95 22.67 10.42
CA VAL A 477 3.59 22.63 9.87
C VAL A 477 3.31 23.78 8.88
N PRO A 478 3.67 25.05 9.15
CA PRO A 478 3.51 26.13 8.17
C PRO A 478 4.19 25.85 6.83
N LYS A 479 5.47 25.44 6.84
CA LYS A 479 6.23 25.14 5.62
C LYS A 479 5.65 23.94 4.85
N PHE A 480 5.21 22.90 5.57
CA PHE A 480 4.57 21.74 4.97
C PHE A 480 3.22 22.07 4.31
N VAL A 481 2.35 22.79 5.03
CA VAL A 481 1.03 23.16 4.49
C VAL A 481 1.18 24.11 3.30
N PHE A 482 2.16 25.03 3.31
CA PHE A 482 2.48 25.87 2.15
C PHE A 482 2.91 25.03 0.94
N TRP A 483 3.84 24.09 1.13
CA TRP A 483 4.27 23.17 0.08
C TRP A 483 3.11 22.34 -0.47
N MET A 484 2.24 21.81 0.39
CA MET A 484 1.05 21.08 -0.05
C MET A 484 0.14 21.96 -0.92
N GLY A 485 -0.02 23.23 -0.57
CA GLY A 485 -0.70 24.23 -1.42
C GLY A 485 -0.08 24.33 -2.81
N VAL A 486 1.22 24.61 -2.89
CA VAL A 486 1.97 24.73 -4.15
C VAL A 486 1.91 23.43 -4.97
N THR A 487 2.15 22.27 -4.37
CA THR A 487 2.17 20.98 -5.07
C THR A 487 0.80 20.57 -5.57
N CYS A 488 -0.26 20.72 -4.76
CA CYS A 488 -1.64 20.51 -5.24
C CYS A 488 -1.97 21.46 -6.40
N THR A 489 -1.52 22.72 -6.34
CA THR A 489 -1.71 23.70 -7.42
C THR A 489 -1.02 23.25 -8.71
N VAL A 490 0.27 22.87 -8.66
CA VAL A 490 1.03 22.41 -9.83
C VAL A 490 0.39 21.16 -10.46
N ILE A 491 0.04 20.15 -9.65
CA ILE A 491 -0.65 18.94 -10.13
C ILE A 491 -1.96 19.30 -10.83
N HIS A 492 -2.72 20.24 -10.28
CA HIS A 492 -4.01 20.61 -10.83
C HIS A 492 -3.95 21.59 -12.01
N VAL A 493 -2.87 22.36 -12.17
CA VAL A 493 -2.55 23.10 -13.41
C VAL A 493 -2.16 22.13 -14.52
N ILE A 494 -1.33 21.12 -14.23
CA ILE A 494 -1.02 20.04 -15.18
C ILE A 494 -2.31 19.28 -15.56
N GLY A 495 -3.16 18.97 -14.59
CA GLY A 495 -4.48 18.37 -14.83
C GLY A 495 -5.41 19.26 -15.66
N ALA A 496 -5.36 20.57 -15.51
CA ALA A 496 -6.13 21.50 -16.35
C ALA A 496 -5.65 21.52 -17.81
N ILE A 497 -4.39 21.16 -18.08
CA ILE A 497 -3.86 21.03 -19.44
C ILE A 497 -4.11 19.62 -20.01
N GLY A 498 -4.02 18.58 -19.19
CA GLY A 498 -4.08 17.18 -19.64
C GLY A 498 -5.46 16.50 -19.61
N LEU A 499 -6.42 16.95 -18.79
CA LEU A 499 -7.71 16.28 -18.63
C LEU A 499 -8.75 16.78 -19.65
N LYS A 500 -8.81 16.14 -20.81
CA LYS A 500 -9.86 16.37 -21.84
C LYS A 500 -11.24 15.85 -21.40
N HIS A 501 -12.29 16.35 -22.05
CA HIS A 501 -13.64 15.80 -21.92
C HIS A 501 -13.79 14.56 -22.83
N VAL A 502 -14.59 13.57 -22.42
CA VAL A 502 -14.65 12.27 -23.13
C VAL A 502 -15.36 12.38 -24.49
N ASP A 503 -16.30 13.31 -24.64
CA ASP A 503 -16.96 13.53 -25.93
C ASP A 503 -16.01 14.20 -26.94
N ASP A 504 -15.00 14.96 -26.49
CA ASP A 504 -13.97 15.53 -27.36
C ASP A 504 -13.10 14.42 -27.98
N LEU A 505 -12.72 13.42 -27.18
CA LEU A 505 -11.93 12.27 -27.63
C LEU A 505 -12.71 11.40 -28.63
N ALA A 506 -14.02 11.20 -28.40
CA ALA A 506 -14.88 10.47 -29.33
C ALA A 506 -15.07 11.22 -30.67
N ASN A 507 -15.09 12.56 -30.63
CA ASN A 507 -15.11 13.37 -31.85
C ASN A 507 -13.75 13.33 -32.57
N GLU A 508 -12.62 13.38 -31.86
CA GLU A 508 -11.28 13.22 -32.45
C GLU A 508 -11.09 11.84 -33.11
N GLU A 509 -11.55 10.75 -32.47
CA GLU A 509 -11.53 9.40 -33.05
C GLU A 509 -12.45 9.28 -34.28
N GLY A 510 -13.67 9.84 -34.22
CA GLY A 510 -14.61 9.85 -35.35
C GLY A 510 -14.15 10.71 -36.53
N GLU A 511 -13.42 11.80 -36.27
CA GLU A 511 -12.81 12.63 -37.31
C GLU A 511 -11.60 11.92 -37.95
N GLN A 512 -10.78 11.20 -37.17
CA GLN A 512 -9.74 10.33 -37.72
C GLN A 512 -10.32 9.17 -38.56
N ALA A 513 -11.40 8.52 -38.11
CA ALA A 513 -12.07 7.47 -38.87
C ALA A 513 -12.60 7.99 -40.22
N ARG A 514 -13.23 9.17 -40.23
CA ARG A 514 -13.65 9.88 -41.45
C ARG A 514 -12.49 10.21 -42.37
N LEU A 515 -11.37 10.72 -41.84
CA LEU A 515 -10.16 11.02 -42.62
C LEU A 515 -9.50 9.77 -43.23
N LEU A 516 -9.66 8.61 -42.58
CA LEU A 516 -9.22 7.31 -43.08
C LEU A 516 -10.20 6.64 -44.06
N GLY A 517 -11.33 7.29 -44.37
CA GLY A 517 -12.37 6.73 -45.25
C GLY A 517 -13.19 5.59 -44.63
N LEU A 518 -13.06 5.37 -43.32
CA LEU A 518 -13.83 4.39 -42.55
C LEU A 518 -15.12 5.04 -42.07
N THR A 519 -16.13 5.10 -42.95
CA THR A 519 -17.44 5.67 -42.59
C THR A 519 -18.31 4.65 -41.85
N ASP A 520 -18.66 4.95 -40.60
CA ASP A 520 -19.63 4.19 -39.79
C ASP A 520 -21.02 4.03 -40.46
N ASP A 521 -21.30 4.83 -41.49
CA ASP A 521 -22.55 4.80 -42.25
C ASP A 521 -22.86 3.42 -42.88
N GLU A 522 -21.89 2.62 -43.34
CA GLU A 522 -22.21 1.32 -43.96
C GLU A 522 -22.88 0.35 -42.96
N HIS A 523 -22.38 0.27 -41.73
CA HIS A 523 -22.99 -0.57 -40.70
C HIS A 523 -24.37 -0.05 -40.26
N LEU A 524 -24.55 1.28 -40.21
CA LEU A 524 -25.83 1.89 -39.85
C LEU A 524 -26.87 1.72 -40.98
N ILE A 525 -26.47 1.89 -42.23
CA ILE A 525 -27.31 1.73 -43.43
C ILE A 525 -27.73 0.27 -43.59
N GLU A 526 -26.82 -0.70 -43.41
CA GLU A 526 -27.18 -2.11 -43.55
C GLU A 526 -28.13 -2.56 -42.41
N ALA A 527 -27.92 -2.07 -41.18
CA ALA A 527 -28.85 -2.29 -40.07
C ALA A 527 -30.24 -1.65 -40.32
N GLN A 528 -30.30 -0.45 -40.88
CA GLN A 528 -31.55 0.20 -41.29
C GLN A 528 -32.23 -0.53 -42.47
N ARG A 529 -31.45 -1.09 -43.39
CA ARG A 529 -31.93 -1.84 -44.56
C ARG A 529 -32.52 -3.20 -44.15
N GLU A 530 -31.86 -3.92 -43.24
CA GLU A 530 -32.40 -5.13 -42.59
C GLU A 530 -33.68 -4.82 -41.81
N ALA A 531 -33.71 -3.72 -41.05
CA ALA A 531 -34.90 -3.29 -40.32
C ALA A 531 -36.10 -3.01 -41.24
N MET A 532 -35.89 -2.32 -42.36
CA MET A 532 -36.94 -2.05 -43.35
C MET A 532 -37.45 -3.32 -44.02
N LYS A 533 -36.59 -4.28 -44.36
CA LYS A 533 -37.02 -5.61 -44.88
C LYS A 533 -37.90 -6.34 -43.87
N ALA A 534 -37.64 -6.18 -42.56
CA ALA A 534 -38.42 -6.79 -41.48
C ALA A 534 -39.70 -6.00 -41.09
N GLY A 535 -40.03 -4.91 -41.80
CA GLY A 535 -41.19 -4.06 -41.47
C GLY A 535 -41.05 -3.28 -40.16
N CYS A 536 -39.83 -3.15 -39.63
CA CYS A 536 -39.55 -2.45 -38.37
C CYS A 536 -39.34 -0.95 -38.62
N THR A 537 -39.82 -0.11 -37.70
CA THR A 537 -39.55 1.33 -37.74
C THR A 537 -38.34 1.62 -36.86
N VAL A 538 -37.29 2.23 -37.42
CA VAL A 538 -36.09 2.58 -36.65
C VAL A 538 -36.36 3.84 -35.85
N ILE A 539 -36.61 3.68 -34.54
CA ILE A 539 -36.77 4.79 -33.59
C ILE A 539 -35.44 4.98 -32.86
N GLN A 540 -34.72 6.05 -33.20
CA GLN A 540 -33.53 6.45 -32.44
C GLN A 540 -33.98 6.90 -31.04
N LYS A 541 -33.49 6.23 -30.00
CA LYS A 541 -33.82 6.55 -28.61
C LYS A 541 -33.10 7.84 -28.20
N VAL A 542 -33.77 8.98 -28.41
CA VAL A 542 -33.32 10.29 -27.93
C VAL A 542 -33.12 10.20 -26.41
N GLU A 543 -31.93 10.58 -25.92
CA GLU A 543 -31.71 10.72 -24.47
C GLU A 543 -32.74 11.71 -23.90
N PRO A 544 -33.46 11.36 -22.81
CA PRO A 544 -34.46 12.26 -22.25
C PRO A 544 -33.82 13.56 -21.78
N ASP A 545 -34.48 14.70 -22.05
CA ASP A 545 -33.98 16.03 -21.71
C ASP A 545 -33.48 16.10 -20.27
N GLY A 546 -32.19 16.41 -20.12
CA GLY A 546 -31.43 16.28 -18.87
C GLY A 546 -31.76 17.29 -17.77
N ALA A 547 -32.99 17.81 -17.71
CA ALA A 547 -33.44 18.78 -16.72
C ALA A 547 -33.45 18.19 -15.29
N VAL A 548 -32.86 18.89 -14.31
CA VAL A 548 -32.81 18.47 -12.89
C VAL A 548 -34.20 18.09 -12.34
N MET A 549 -35.25 18.75 -12.83
CA MET A 549 -36.63 18.54 -12.39
C MET A 549 -37.19 17.15 -12.76
N THR A 550 -36.66 16.45 -13.78
CA THR A 550 -37.08 15.08 -14.09
C THR A 550 -36.53 14.09 -13.05
N LEU A 551 -35.28 14.31 -12.63
CA LEU A 551 -34.61 13.54 -11.57
C LEU A 551 -35.33 13.67 -10.22
N PHE A 552 -35.68 14.89 -9.80
CA PHE A 552 -36.42 15.12 -8.55
C PHE A 552 -37.87 14.60 -8.56
N LYS A 553 -38.48 14.44 -9.74
CA LYS A 553 -39.79 13.81 -9.89
C LYS A 553 -39.73 12.28 -9.84
N ASP A 554 -38.54 11.69 -10.00
CA ASP A 554 -38.38 10.24 -9.89
C ASP A 554 -38.36 9.79 -8.43
N PHE A 555 -39.46 9.17 -7.98
CA PHE A 555 -39.54 8.54 -6.66
C PHE A 555 -38.42 7.51 -6.38
N GLY A 556 -37.84 6.91 -7.43
CA GLY A 556 -36.73 5.95 -7.31
C GLY A 556 -35.42 6.63 -6.90
N PHE A 557 -35.21 7.88 -7.34
CA PHE A 557 -34.04 8.68 -7.00
C PHE A 557 -34.00 9.01 -5.49
N TRP A 558 -35.14 9.32 -4.88
CA TRP A 558 -35.22 9.60 -3.45
C TRP A 558 -34.97 8.36 -2.58
N GLY A 559 -35.50 7.19 -2.97
CA GLY A 559 -35.15 5.92 -2.31
C GLY A 559 -33.66 5.58 -2.41
N TYR A 560 -33.03 5.97 -3.53
CA TYR A 560 -31.61 5.77 -3.78
C TYR A 560 -30.73 6.73 -2.96
N ILE A 561 -31.12 8.00 -2.83
CA ILE A 561 -30.52 8.94 -1.87
C ILE A 561 -30.67 8.41 -0.43
N ALA A 562 -31.84 7.89 -0.04
CA ALA A 562 -32.06 7.36 1.30
C ALA A 562 -31.11 6.18 1.64
N ILE A 563 -30.86 5.28 0.68
CA ILE A 563 -29.83 4.24 0.80
C ILE A 563 -28.44 4.88 1.00
N GLY A 564 -28.09 5.88 0.19
CA GLY A 564 -26.84 6.61 0.32
C GLY A 564 -26.66 7.25 1.71
N VAL A 565 -27.70 7.90 2.24
CA VAL A 565 -27.69 8.60 3.54
C VAL A 565 -27.38 7.63 4.67
N VAL A 566 -27.99 6.44 4.64
CA VAL A 566 -27.78 5.42 5.67
C VAL A 566 -26.41 4.74 5.54
N ILE A 567 -25.99 4.33 4.33
CA ILE A 567 -24.68 3.69 4.14
C ILE A 567 -23.57 4.67 4.52
N THR A 568 -23.55 5.85 3.93
CA THR A 568 -22.47 6.82 4.15
C THR A 568 -22.53 7.44 5.54
N GLY A 569 -23.71 7.81 6.03
CA GLY A 569 -23.86 8.44 7.34
C GLY A 569 -23.45 7.53 8.51
N THR A 570 -23.89 6.26 8.51
CA THR A 570 -23.48 5.32 9.56
C THR A 570 -21.99 5.00 9.48
N ALA A 571 -21.47 4.76 8.27
CA ALA A 571 -20.06 4.42 8.08
C ALA A 571 -19.13 5.60 8.40
N GLU A 572 -19.42 6.81 7.92
CA GLU A 572 -18.62 8.00 8.23
C GLU A 572 -18.68 8.38 9.71
N THR A 573 -19.81 8.11 10.39
CA THR A 573 -19.86 8.26 11.85
C THR A 573 -18.88 7.32 12.54
N VAL A 574 -18.82 6.05 12.15
CA VAL A 574 -17.83 5.10 12.68
C VAL A 574 -16.39 5.53 12.34
N ILE A 575 -16.14 6.02 11.12
CA ILE A 575 -14.83 6.49 10.68
C ILE A 575 -14.38 7.74 11.48
N ALA A 576 -15.25 8.73 11.64
CA ALA A 576 -14.97 9.98 12.33
C ALA A 576 -14.83 9.80 13.86
N ASN A 577 -15.60 8.89 14.44
CA ASN A 577 -15.66 8.68 15.89
C ASN A 577 -14.90 7.43 16.35
N MET A 578 -14.10 6.77 15.50
CA MET A 578 -13.37 5.56 15.87
C MET A 578 -12.48 5.74 17.12
N GLY A 579 -11.88 6.92 17.28
CA GLY A 579 -11.09 7.25 18.47
C GLY A 579 -11.91 7.24 19.77
N THR A 580 -13.11 7.81 19.76
CA THR A 580 -13.98 7.85 20.94
C THR A 580 -14.65 6.50 21.18
N ILE A 581 -15.05 5.77 20.12
CA ILE A 581 -15.58 4.40 20.22
C ILE A 581 -14.59 3.46 20.92
N VAL A 582 -13.27 3.60 20.67
CA VAL A 582 -12.24 2.81 21.37
C VAL A 582 -12.11 3.18 22.85
N MET A 583 -12.31 4.45 23.22
CA MET A 583 -12.19 4.91 24.61
C MET A 583 -13.36 4.43 25.51
N GLU A 584 -14.50 4.06 24.93
CA GLU A 584 -15.65 3.49 25.64
C GLU A 584 -15.38 2.08 26.23
N PHE A 585 -14.27 1.43 25.83
CA PHE A 585 -13.90 0.10 26.33
C PHE A 585 -12.87 0.17 27.47
N PRO A 586 -13.08 -0.56 28.58
CA PRO A 586 -12.14 -0.60 29.69
C PRO A 586 -10.84 -1.33 29.29
N GLY A 587 -9.69 -0.79 29.71
CA GLY A 587 -8.39 -1.38 29.44
C GLY A 587 -7.85 -1.19 28.02
N HIS A 588 -8.35 -0.20 27.27
CA HIS A 588 -7.86 0.10 25.93
C HIS A 588 -6.36 0.42 25.90
N ALA A 589 -5.60 -0.28 25.06
CA ALA A 589 -4.17 -0.03 24.87
C ALA A 589 -3.91 1.17 23.95
N GLU A 590 -2.84 1.92 24.24
CA GLU A 590 -2.41 3.02 23.38
C GLU A 590 -2.13 2.54 21.94
N GLY A 591 -2.77 3.21 20.97
CA GLY A 591 -2.62 2.89 19.54
C GLY A 591 -3.67 1.95 18.93
N VAL A 592 -4.59 1.37 19.72
CA VAL A 592 -5.68 0.53 19.16
C VAL A 592 -6.53 1.33 18.15
N ALA A 593 -6.92 2.57 18.48
CA ALA A 593 -7.65 3.45 17.57
C ALA A 593 -6.92 3.70 16.24
N ALA A 594 -5.59 3.83 16.26
CA ALA A 594 -4.79 3.99 15.04
C ALA A 594 -4.79 2.71 14.18
N SER A 595 -4.81 1.52 14.80
CA SER A 595 -5.00 0.25 14.08
C SER A 595 -6.39 0.17 13.44
N GLN A 596 -7.44 0.59 14.14
CA GLN A 596 -8.80 0.59 13.60
C GLN A 596 -8.94 1.49 12.35
N VAL A 597 -8.37 2.70 12.37
CA VAL A 597 -8.34 3.61 11.21
C VAL A 597 -7.54 3.03 10.03
N ARG A 598 -6.45 2.30 10.29
CA ARG A 598 -5.71 1.56 9.25
C ARG A 598 -6.56 0.46 8.62
N PHE A 599 -7.25 -0.35 9.42
CA PHE A 599 -8.13 -1.41 8.91
C PHE A 599 -9.26 -0.87 8.02
N ILE A 600 -9.93 0.21 8.45
CA ILE A 600 -10.91 0.93 7.63
C ILE A 600 -10.32 1.33 6.26
N SER A 601 -9.12 1.92 6.27
CA SER A 601 -8.48 2.49 5.07
C SER A 601 -8.06 1.42 4.07
N ILE A 602 -7.48 0.32 4.55
CA ILE A 602 -7.07 -0.83 3.72
C ILE A 602 -8.31 -1.52 3.14
N ALA A 603 -9.26 -1.91 4.00
CA ALA A 603 -10.49 -2.57 3.58
C ALA A 603 -11.29 -1.74 2.58
N GLY A 604 -11.44 -0.43 2.84
CA GLY A 604 -12.12 0.50 1.96
C GLY A 604 -11.38 0.82 0.67
N THR A 605 -10.08 0.53 0.55
CA THR A 605 -9.33 0.65 -0.71
C THR A 605 -9.47 -0.63 -1.54
N LEU A 606 -9.32 -1.80 -0.92
CA LEU A 606 -9.53 -3.10 -1.56
C LEU A 606 -10.96 -3.23 -2.11
N ALA A 607 -11.97 -2.83 -1.33
CA ALA A 607 -13.37 -2.84 -1.78
C ALA A 607 -13.59 -1.95 -3.02
N LYS A 608 -12.99 -0.76 -3.09
CA LYS A 608 -13.08 0.09 -4.29
C LYS A 608 -12.54 -0.64 -5.53
N LEU A 609 -11.31 -1.18 -5.43
CA LEU A 609 -10.63 -1.88 -6.52
C LEU A 609 -11.37 -3.14 -6.99
N CYS A 610 -12.02 -3.88 -6.08
CA CYS A 610 -12.75 -5.10 -6.43
C CYS A 610 -14.18 -4.81 -6.95
N THR A 611 -14.91 -3.87 -6.34
CA THR A 611 -16.34 -3.66 -6.63
C THR A 611 -16.59 -3.07 -8.01
N GLY A 612 -15.74 -2.18 -8.51
CA GLY A 612 -15.90 -1.59 -9.85
C GLY A 612 -15.86 -2.64 -10.98
N PRO A 613 -14.78 -3.42 -11.10
CA PRO A 613 -14.68 -4.52 -12.08
C PRO A 613 -15.75 -5.60 -11.90
N LEU A 614 -16.10 -5.92 -10.64
CA LEU A 614 -17.16 -6.89 -10.34
C LEU A 614 -18.53 -6.41 -10.84
N ALA A 615 -18.83 -5.12 -10.71
CA ALA A 615 -20.08 -4.53 -11.22
C ALA A 615 -20.15 -4.54 -12.75
N ASP A 616 -19.05 -4.24 -13.43
CA ASP A 616 -18.95 -4.32 -14.89
C ASP A 616 -19.06 -5.76 -15.42
N TRP A 617 -18.60 -6.76 -14.65
CA TRP A 617 -18.74 -8.18 -14.99
C TRP A 617 -20.15 -8.72 -14.73
N ILE A 618 -20.77 -8.34 -13.61
CA ILE A 618 -22.13 -8.77 -13.23
C ILE A 618 -23.19 -8.19 -14.18
N CYS A 619 -22.98 -6.94 -14.63
CA CYS A 619 -23.88 -6.22 -15.53
C CYS A 619 -23.03 -5.40 -16.51
N PRO A 620 -22.69 -5.96 -17.69
CA PRO A 620 -21.95 -5.22 -18.72
C PRO A 620 -22.77 -4.05 -19.27
N PRO A 621 -22.14 -2.92 -19.62
CA PRO A 621 -22.85 -1.78 -20.21
C PRO A 621 -23.48 -2.15 -21.56
N VAL A 622 -24.70 -1.65 -21.80
CA VAL A 622 -25.43 -1.86 -23.05
C VAL A 622 -24.73 -1.11 -24.18
N GLU A 623 -24.42 -1.80 -25.29
CA GLU A 623 -23.79 -1.19 -26.46
C GLU A 623 -24.72 -0.17 -27.14
N GLU A 624 -24.16 0.97 -27.56
CA GLU A 624 -24.87 2.03 -28.29
C GLU A 624 -25.12 1.62 -29.75
N GLY A 625 -26.08 0.70 -29.96
CA GLY A 625 -26.62 0.33 -31.27
C GLY A 625 -28.09 0.75 -31.42
N PRO A 626 -28.60 0.94 -32.66
CA PRO A 626 -30.00 1.28 -32.89
C PRO A 626 -30.91 0.14 -32.41
N THR A 627 -31.74 0.40 -31.39
CA THR A 627 -32.67 -0.60 -30.86
C THR A 627 -33.83 -0.79 -31.84
N LEU A 628 -33.85 -1.93 -32.55
CA LEU A 628 -34.87 -2.23 -33.55
C LEU A 628 -36.20 -2.61 -32.88
N VAL A 629 -37.26 -1.86 -33.20
CA VAL A 629 -38.62 -2.07 -32.66
C VAL A 629 -39.52 -2.62 -33.76
N CYS A 630 -40.04 -3.83 -33.56
CA CYS A 630 -41.04 -4.45 -34.43
C CYS A 630 -42.45 -4.20 -33.87
N TRP A 631 -43.45 -4.08 -34.75
CA TRP A 631 -44.84 -3.80 -34.38
C TRP A 631 -45.49 -4.94 -33.57
N CYS A 632 -44.92 -6.15 -33.60
CA CYS A 632 -45.37 -7.33 -32.85
C CYS A 632 -45.08 -7.28 -31.33
N GLY A 633 -44.56 -6.16 -30.82
CA GLY A 633 -44.22 -5.95 -29.41
C GLY A 633 -42.74 -5.66 -29.20
N PRO A 634 -42.36 -5.15 -28.01
CA PRO A 634 -40.97 -4.79 -27.73
C PRO A 634 -40.10 -6.05 -27.76
N VAL A 635 -39.17 -6.10 -28.72
CA VAL A 635 -38.05 -7.04 -28.73
C VAL A 635 -37.14 -6.65 -27.57
N ARG A 636 -37.45 -7.17 -26.38
CA ARG A 636 -36.56 -7.11 -25.22
C ARG A 636 -35.30 -7.89 -25.59
N PRO A 637 -34.08 -7.38 -25.29
CA PRO A 637 -32.89 -8.20 -25.34
C PRO A 637 -33.11 -9.47 -24.51
N ASP A 638 -32.69 -10.62 -25.04
CA ASP A 638 -32.81 -11.93 -24.40
C ASP A 638 -32.27 -11.86 -22.95
N PRO A 639 -33.11 -12.09 -21.91
CA PRO A 639 -32.71 -11.94 -20.52
C PRO A 639 -31.84 -13.11 -20.07
N LYS A 640 -30.60 -13.16 -20.57
CA LYS A 640 -29.54 -14.08 -20.12
C LYS A 640 -29.07 -13.71 -18.70
N LYS A 641 -29.90 -14.03 -17.70
CA LYS A 641 -29.59 -14.15 -16.27
C LYS A 641 -28.55 -13.14 -15.72
N GLY A 642 -28.75 -11.85 -15.97
CA GLY A 642 -27.98 -10.79 -15.31
C GLY A 642 -28.47 -10.54 -13.88
N MET A 643 -27.56 -10.41 -12.92
CA MET A 643 -27.90 -9.98 -11.55
C MET A 643 -27.91 -8.44 -11.51
N ASN A 644 -28.98 -7.85 -10.98
CA ASN A 644 -29.17 -6.39 -10.94
C ASN A 644 -28.05 -5.72 -10.12
N ARG A 645 -27.45 -4.62 -10.62
CA ARG A 645 -26.42 -3.81 -9.92
C ARG A 645 -26.81 -3.37 -8.49
N MET A 646 -28.11 -3.30 -8.17
CA MET A 646 -28.63 -3.09 -6.81
C MET A 646 -28.24 -4.18 -5.80
N LEU A 647 -27.68 -5.31 -6.24
CA LEU A 647 -27.13 -6.34 -5.35
C LEU A 647 -26.02 -5.78 -4.47
N ILE A 648 -25.15 -4.95 -5.02
CA ILE A 648 -23.96 -4.47 -4.33
C ILE A 648 -24.36 -3.54 -3.16
N PRO A 649 -25.24 -2.51 -3.33
CA PRO A 649 -25.81 -1.77 -2.20
C PRO A 649 -26.52 -2.66 -1.16
N ALA A 650 -27.27 -3.68 -1.59
CA ALA A 650 -27.94 -4.61 -0.66
C ALA A 650 -26.94 -5.45 0.15
N VAL A 651 -25.86 -5.93 -0.46
CA VAL A 651 -24.74 -6.61 0.23
C VAL A 651 -24.02 -5.66 1.19
N CYS A 652 -23.76 -4.40 0.78
CA CYS A 652 -23.13 -3.40 1.66
C CYS A 652 -23.99 -3.11 2.90
N LEU A 653 -25.30 -2.88 2.71
CA LEU A 653 -26.25 -2.71 3.81
C LEU A 653 -26.33 -3.96 4.69
N THR A 654 -26.40 -5.15 4.11
CA THR A 654 -26.45 -6.41 4.89
C THR A 654 -25.19 -6.58 5.73
N LEU A 655 -24.02 -6.31 5.16
CA LEU A 655 -22.74 -6.32 5.88
C LEU A 655 -22.73 -5.31 7.03
N LEU A 656 -23.18 -4.07 6.81
CA LEU A 656 -23.29 -3.06 7.87
C LEU A 656 -24.26 -3.49 8.97
N ALA A 657 -25.44 -4.02 8.65
CA ALA A 657 -26.38 -4.53 9.64
C ALA A 657 -25.77 -5.66 10.48
N SER A 658 -25.15 -6.65 9.84
CA SER A 658 -24.50 -7.77 10.54
C SER A 658 -23.35 -7.28 11.43
N VAL A 659 -22.51 -6.36 10.94
CA VAL A 659 -21.35 -5.83 11.67
C VAL A 659 -21.78 -4.95 12.84
N TYR A 660 -22.77 -4.06 12.67
CA TYR A 660 -23.28 -3.22 13.75
C TYR A 660 -24.06 -4.04 14.79
N ALA A 661 -24.87 -5.02 14.37
CA ALA A 661 -25.55 -5.93 15.30
C ALA A 661 -24.53 -6.76 16.10
N TYR A 662 -23.49 -7.28 15.44
CA TYR A 662 -22.42 -8.00 16.10
C TYR A 662 -21.66 -7.11 17.10
N THR A 663 -21.39 -5.86 16.71
CA THR A 663 -20.73 -4.86 17.55
C THR A 663 -21.56 -4.51 18.79
N ALA A 664 -22.88 -4.33 18.65
CA ALA A 664 -23.78 -4.04 19.76
C ALA A 664 -23.93 -5.20 20.75
N VAL A 665 -23.92 -6.45 20.27
CA VAL A 665 -24.26 -7.63 21.10
C VAL A 665 -23.04 -8.37 21.64
N TYR A 666 -21.99 -8.56 20.82
CA TYR A 666 -20.90 -9.49 21.12
C TYR A 666 -19.56 -8.83 21.42
N ILE A 667 -19.32 -7.58 20.96
CA ILE A 667 -18.04 -6.91 21.22
C ILE A 667 -18.00 -6.40 22.67
N THR A 668 -16.98 -6.87 23.39
CA THR A 668 -16.73 -6.55 24.81
C THR A 668 -15.33 -5.97 25.08
N SER A 669 -14.43 -6.01 24.09
CA SER A 669 -13.07 -5.44 24.17
C SER A 669 -12.73 -4.63 22.91
N ALA A 670 -11.92 -3.59 23.09
CA ALA A 670 -11.42 -2.74 22.01
C ALA A 670 -10.65 -3.52 20.92
N ASP A 671 -10.00 -4.63 21.27
CA ASP A 671 -9.25 -5.45 20.32
C ASP A 671 -10.16 -6.10 19.27
N GLN A 672 -11.41 -6.40 19.62
CA GLN A 672 -12.38 -7.03 18.72
C GLN A 672 -12.98 -6.04 17.70
N LEU A 673 -12.77 -4.73 17.86
CA LEU A 673 -13.28 -3.69 16.96
C LEU A 673 -12.72 -3.77 15.53
N TRP A 674 -11.71 -4.63 15.26
CA TRP A 674 -11.25 -4.85 13.89
C TRP A 674 -12.38 -5.36 12.97
N ILE A 675 -13.36 -6.09 13.51
CA ILE A 675 -14.55 -6.56 12.78
C ILE A 675 -15.41 -5.36 12.34
N LEU A 676 -15.64 -4.40 13.25
CA LEU A 676 -16.33 -3.15 12.94
C LEU A 676 -15.58 -2.36 11.86
N SER A 677 -14.27 -2.19 12.03
CA SER A 677 -13.40 -1.41 11.15
C SER A 677 -13.30 -1.99 9.74
N VAL A 678 -13.03 -3.29 9.61
CA VAL A 678 -12.96 -3.97 8.31
C VAL A 678 -14.33 -4.01 7.64
N GLY A 679 -15.39 -4.36 8.37
CA GLY A 679 -16.75 -4.42 7.84
C GLY A 679 -17.26 -3.08 7.32
N THR A 680 -17.07 -2.01 8.12
CA THR A 680 -17.40 -0.63 7.72
C THR A 680 -16.55 -0.18 6.54
N GLY A 681 -15.24 -0.44 6.56
CA GLY A 681 -14.34 -0.11 5.46
C GLY A 681 -14.76 -0.76 4.15
N LEU A 682 -15.04 -2.08 4.16
CA LEU A 682 -15.50 -2.83 2.98
C LEU A 682 -16.80 -2.23 2.40
N ALA A 683 -17.83 -2.06 3.24
CA ALA A 683 -19.13 -1.55 2.79
C ALA A 683 -19.03 -0.11 2.24
N TYR A 684 -18.30 0.78 2.94
CA TYR A 684 -18.10 2.17 2.53
C TYR A 684 -17.27 2.28 1.24
N GLY A 685 -16.22 1.46 1.11
CA GLY A 685 -15.41 1.41 -0.11
C GLY A 685 -16.21 0.92 -1.32
N ALA A 686 -16.96 -0.17 -1.16
CA ALA A 686 -17.82 -0.71 -2.20
C ALA A 686 -18.95 0.25 -2.60
N SER A 687 -19.57 0.95 -1.63
CA SER A 687 -20.63 1.92 -1.94
C SER A 687 -20.12 3.08 -2.80
N TRP A 688 -18.98 3.69 -2.47
CA TRP A 688 -18.43 4.78 -3.28
C TRP A 688 -18.03 4.34 -4.70
N ALA A 689 -17.64 3.07 -4.90
CA ALA A 689 -17.36 2.53 -6.23
C ALA A 689 -18.63 2.29 -7.08
N ILE A 690 -19.73 1.82 -6.47
CA ILE A 690 -20.96 1.47 -7.22
C ILE A 690 -21.91 2.65 -7.43
N LEU A 691 -21.94 3.64 -6.53
CA LEU A 691 -22.92 4.74 -6.56
C LEU A 691 -22.86 5.59 -7.86
N PRO A 692 -21.69 6.03 -8.36
CA PRO A 692 -21.63 6.72 -9.66
C PRO A 692 -22.10 5.82 -10.81
N SER A 693 -21.78 4.52 -10.74
CA SER A 693 -22.00 3.54 -11.81
C SER A 693 -23.46 3.09 -11.94
N ILE A 694 -24.25 3.11 -10.86
CA ILE A 694 -25.72 2.98 -10.94
C ILE A 694 -26.34 4.29 -11.47
N THR A 695 -25.84 5.44 -11.01
CA THR A 695 -26.34 6.75 -11.43
C THR A 695 -26.25 6.94 -12.94
N SER A 696 -25.14 6.52 -13.56
CA SER A 696 -24.93 6.61 -15.02
C SER A 696 -25.83 5.69 -15.84
N VAL A 697 -26.23 4.53 -15.31
CA VAL A 697 -27.07 3.57 -16.04
C VAL A 697 -28.55 3.95 -15.99
N ILE A 698 -29.06 4.42 -14.84
CA ILE A 698 -30.48 4.80 -14.72
C ILE A 698 -30.77 6.17 -15.35
N TRP A 699 -29.93 7.18 -15.10
CA TRP A 699 -30.21 8.58 -15.50
C TRP A 699 -29.25 9.14 -16.56
N GLY A 700 -28.50 8.27 -17.24
CA GLY A 700 -27.63 8.59 -18.38
C GLY A 700 -26.26 9.15 -18.00
N ALA A 701 -25.33 9.11 -18.96
CA ALA A 701 -23.96 9.59 -18.78
C ALA A 701 -23.82 11.12 -18.95
N ARG A 702 -24.68 11.74 -19.76
CA ARG A 702 -24.57 13.15 -20.19
C ARG A 702 -24.63 14.19 -19.07
N ASN A 703 -25.38 13.93 -17.99
CA ASN A 703 -25.49 14.80 -16.81
C ASN A 703 -25.01 14.09 -15.53
N LEU A 704 -24.08 13.15 -15.68
CA LEU A 704 -23.63 12.27 -14.60
C LEU A 704 -22.91 13.04 -13.48
N GLY A 705 -22.11 14.05 -13.80
CA GLY A 705 -21.37 14.85 -12.82
C GLY A 705 -22.32 15.54 -11.85
N ARG A 706 -23.30 16.27 -12.39
CA ARG A 706 -24.34 16.96 -11.63
C ARG A 706 -25.21 15.97 -10.84
N ASN A 707 -25.67 14.89 -11.49
CA ASN A 707 -26.56 13.91 -10.84
C ASN A 707 -25.83 13.18 -9.68
N PHE A 708 -24.56 12.81 -9.86
CA PHE A 708 -23.72 12.26 -8.80
C PHE A 708 -23.36 13.30 -7.72
N GLY A 709 -23.22 14.57 -8.09
CA GLY A 709 -23.12 15.69 -7.16
C GLY A 709 -24.33 15.80 -6.23
N ILE A 710 -25.55 15.58 -6.74
CA ILE A 710 -26.77 15.58 -5.92
C ILE A 710 -26.78 14.36 -4.99
N LEU A 711 -26.36 13.19 -5.47
CA LEU A 711 -26.20 12.00 -4.64
C LEU A 711 -25.17 12.21 -3.52
N SER A 712 -24.15 13.04 -3.74
CA SER A 712 -23.14 13.39 -2.74
C SER A 712 -23.67 14.29 -1.60
N TYR A 713 -24.92 14.75 -1.65
CA TYR A 713 -25.61 15.31 -0.48
C TYR A 713 -26.10 14.23 0.50
N ALA A 714 -26.05 12.95 0.14
CA ALA A 714 -26.36 11.85 1.04
C ALA A 714 -25.44 11.82 2.29
N PRO A 715 -24.10 11.86 2.17
CA PRO A 715 -23.22 12.02 3.35
C PRO A 715 -23.33 13.40 4.00
N LEU A 716 -23.60 14.48 3.25
CA LEU A 716 -23.81 15.82 3.82
C LEU A 716 -24.95 15.84 4.85
N ALA A 717 -26.02 15.08 4.61
CA ALA A 717 -27.12 14.90 5.57
C ALA A 717 -26.85 13.77 6.57
N GLY A 718 -26.41 12.60 6.09
CA GLY A 718 -26.27 11.40 6.90
C GLY A 718 -25.20 11.50 7.98
N THR A 719 -24.01 12.00 7.63
CA THR A 719 -22.86 12.01 8.55
C THR A 719 -23.12 12.88 9.79
N PRO A 720 -23.65 14.12 9.69
CA PRO A 720 -24.08 14.88 10.86
C PRO A 720 -25.19 14.19 11.67
N ILE A 721 -26.23 13.63 11.01
CA ILE A 721 -27.35 12.96 11.71
C ILE A 721 -26.84 11.83 12.60
N PHE A 722 -26.07 10.89 12.04
CA PHE A 722 -25.58 9.75 12.81
C PHE A 722 -24.48 10.13 13.81
N THR A 723 -23.68 11.17 13.54
CA THR A 723 -22.67 11.68 14.49
C THR A 723 -23.32 12.36 15.70
N TYR A 724 -24.37 13.16 15.51
CA TYR A 724 -25.12 13.73 16.65
C TYR A 724 -25.90 12.67 17.42
N VAL A 725 -26.43 11.62 16.75
CA VAL A 725 -27.01 10.45 17.44
C VAL A 725 -25.96 9.76 18.30
N TYR A 726 -24.76 9.50 17.76
CA TYR A 726 -23.65 8.90 18.51
C TYR A 726 -23.30 9.72 19.75
N ALA A 727 -23.04 11.03 19.59
CA ALA A 727 -22.72 11.93 20.69
C ALA A 727 -23.81 11.93 21.77
N TRP A 728 -25.08 12.06 21.39
CA TRP A 728 -26.21 12.03 22.31
C TRP A 728 -26.32 10.70 23.09
N THR A 729 -26.08 9.55 22.43
CA THR A 729 -26.11 8.24 23.08
C THR A 729 -24.92 7.97 24.01
N SER A 730 -23.76 8.60 23.78
CA SER A 730 -22.58 8.51 24.67
C SER A 730 -22.78 9.42 25.90
N GLU A 731 -23.27 10.64 25.72
CA GLU A 731 -23.41 11.63 26.80
C GLU A 731 -24.55 11.31 27.80
N GLN A 732 -25.70 10.77 27.35
CA GLN A 732 -26.88 10.57 28.22
C GLN A 732 -26.93 9.19 28.92
N GLY A 733 -25.82 8.78 29.55
CA GLY A 733 -25.84 7.66 30.51
C GLY A 733 -25.24 6.33 30.03
N GLY A 734 -24.39 6.35 28.99
CA GLY A 734 -23.32 5.35 28.86
C GLY A 734 -23.67 3.99 28.25
N ASP A 735 -24.55 3.94 27.23
CA ASP A 735 -24.64 2.76 26.36
C ASP A 735 -24.40 3.10 24.89
N TRP A 736 -23.12 3.14 24.52
CA TRP A 736 -22.63 3.34 23.14
C TRP A 736 -23.21 2.31 22.15
N ARG A 737 -23.73 1.17 22.61
CA ARG A 737 -24.37 0.14 21.76
C ARG A 737 -25.66 0.66 21.13
N MET A 738 -26.32 1.64 21.76
CA MET A 738 -27.54 2.25 21.25
C MET A 738 -27.35 2.87 19.86
N MET A 739 -26.20 3.52 19.60
CA MET A 739 -25.86 4.04 18.27
C MET A 739 -25.83 2.93 17.21
N PHE A 740 -25.25 1.77 17.54
CA PHE A 740 -25.18 0.64 16.62
C PHE A 740 -26.56 0.00 16.41
N LEU A 741 -27.41 -0.09 17.44
CA LEU A 741 -28.79 -0.57 17.30
C LEU A 741 -29.65 0.36 16.44
N ILE A 742 -29.55 1.69 16.61
CA ILE A 742 -30.20 2.68 15.75
C ILE A 742 -29.69 2.57 14.30
N SER A 743 -28.39 2.32 14.13
CA SER A 743 -27.78 2.10 12.82
C SER A 743 -28.32 0.82 12.15
N VAL A 744 -28.46 -0.29 12.88
CA VAL A 744 -29.09 -1.53 12.37
C VAL A 744 -30.53 -1.29 11.92
N ALA A 745 -31.34 -0.59 12.72
CA ALA A 745 -32.72 -0.27 12.36
C ALA A 745 -32.80 0.61 11.09
N SER A 746 -31.91 1.59 10.98
CA SER A 746 -31.80 2.46 9.81
C SER A 746 -31.38 1.69 8.54
N VAL A 747 -30.42 0.78 8.68
CA VAL A 747 -29.96 -0.11 7.61
C VAL A 747 -31.06 -1.08 7.16
N ALA A 748 -31.87 -1.61 8.09
CA ALA A 748 -33.04 -2.42 7.75
C ALA A 748 -34.08 -1.64 6.93
N ALA A 749 -34.33 -0.37 7.26
CA ALA A 749 -35.20 0.49 6.46
C ALA A 749 -34.62 0.78 5.06
N ALA A 750 -33.30 0.95 4.94
CA ALA A 750 -32.63 1.10 3.63
C ALA A 750 -32.66 -0.20 2.80
N LEU A 751 -32.65 -1.38 3.42
CA LEU A 751 -32.81 -2.66 2.70
C LEU A 751 -34.19 -2.81 2.05
N LEU A 752 -35.25 -2.25 2.66
CA LEU A 752 -36.58 -2.18 2.03
C LEU A 752 -36.55 -1.35 0.74
N TRP A 753 -35.86 -0.21 0.77
CA TRP A 753 -35.62 0.59 -0.44
C TRP A 753 -34.82 -0.18 -1.50
N CYS A 754 -33.76 -0.91 -1.13
CA CYS A 754 -33.06 -1.79 -2.07
C CYS A 754 -34.00 -2.81 -2.73
N GLY A 755 -34.88 -3.45 -1.96
CA GLY A 755 -35.87 -4.41 -2.49
C GLY A 755 -36.90 -3.77 -3.43
N MET A 756 -37.36 -2.56 -3.12
CA MET A 756 -38.27 -1.79 -3.98
C MET A 756 -37.60 -1.36 -5.29
N LEU A 757 -36.39 -0.82 -5.22
CA LEU A 757 -35.62 -0.37 -6.39
C LEU A 757 -35.16 -1.55 -7.26
N TRP A 758 -34.77 -2.68 -6.66
CA TRP A 758 -34.46 -3.92 -7.38
C TRP A 758 -35.61 -4.33 -8.31
N ARG A 759 -36.84 -4.37 -7.78
CA ARG A 759 -38.05 -4.70 -8.57
C ARG A 759 -38.36 -3.64 -9.61
N ARG A 760 -38.16 -2.36 -9.29
CA ARG A 760 -38.47 -1.25 -10.19
C ARG A 760 -37.50 -1.14 -11.38
N TRP A 761 -36.23 -1.49 -11.17
CA TRP A 761 -35.17 -1.39 -12.17
C TRP A 761 -34.75 -2.74 -12.76
N SER A 762 -35.46 -3.83 -12.46
CA SER A 762 -35.18 -5.14 -13.07
C SER A 762 -35.37 -5.09 -14.59
N GLY A 763 -34.28 -5.34 -15.35
CA GLY A 763 -34.24 -5.19 -16.81
C GLY A 763 -33.69 -3.86 -17.31
N LEU A 764 -33.29 -2.95 -16.40
CA LEU A 764 -32.48 -1.74 -16.69
C LEU A 764 -31.08 -1.80 -16.07
N LEU A 765 -30.85 -2.71 -15.11
CA LEU A 765 -29.64 -2.87 -14.28
C LEU A 765 -29.30 -4.35 -14.06
#